data_AF-A0A7W8VZG8-F1
#
_entry.id   AF-A0A7W8VZG8-F1
#
_cell.length_a   1.000
_cell.length_b   1.000
_cell.length_c   1.000
_cell.angle_alpha   90.00
_cell.angle_beta   90.00
_cell.angle_gamma   90.00
#
_symmetry.space_group_name_H-M   'P 1'
#
loop_
_entity.id
_entity.type
_entity.pdbx_description
1 polymer ?
#
loop_
_entity_poly.entity_id
_entity_poly.type
_entity_poly.pdbx_seq_one_letter_code
_entity_poly.pdbx_strand_id
1 'polypeptide(L)'
;MAACFGLSGASAQAAQRQASGLQPSHTQSGSTSMRPVSDLSPDDRVIVTRSSLAYTEIRHLAEFVLAQGPIQGYASLRDYGGPLTRLLVFQHAAGERDLDAAYYWLDPTDVLSRDNGGTVLVSKSGKRWKRVFEGDIHARWFGACGDGTTDDGDAINRAVAFAGSLYASTGRTQCVVLDNGTFYLAAARGTLAIPCHDDGTVKQGKGGRLPSEPPMRQPYCVGVWPGVKLYGHNAVVKGNYRYGMADASQPVTFGLLDQFDTAMDAGLENLTCVDCFMAFGALSATLAGCIFDRLHFVGCGVGIYAAVLEQCTFSNIEALRTGVPVLVGGQWVDRNDDYNERGGFADKCTIINVRNIYDRVYGDDERKIDQWFDATFFKSINNERRLSARTNAASPARAYPYRGICGFCIRVMARYARPSNSNVFMQITHAYSPRPAVLVDACQSAVFNGVYMERVGYRDHRKRTGAVGAGWDDPYLGHGVLVPAFIGELDVSSCVSGVNIQQSFGVSVVRSDGPVGSVQSSDCVFKEPQPRYTLPATTFTNDVTIRSGALRALEDARHRIGGLGLYTVHFDGGSFDTEISCPKDEEGHAVMVLVSRDANRVESASSGLYLLQLSRNSTSAPVGTLVSGSDVLRFAVSPRNMLELRATVHGAHHVVMIGNRPFET
;
A
#
# COMPACT_ATOMS: atom_id res chain seq x y z
N MET A 1 17.82 -30.87 42.90
CA MET A 1 19.14 -31.48 42.66
C MET A 1 19.95 -30.52 41.81
N ALA A 2 21.07 -30.07 42.34
CA ALA A 2 21.97 -29.08 41.76
C ALA A 2 22.80 -29.66 40.60
N ALA A 3 23.15 -28.81 39.64
CA ALA A 3 24.42 -28.90 38.92
C ALA A 3 24.78 -27.52 38.35
N CYS A 4 25.75 -26.88 38.99
CA CYS A 4 26.48 -25.71 38.52
C CYS A 4 27.60 -26.10 37.53
N PHE A 5 28.22 -25.07 36.93
CA PHE A 5 29.51 -24.94 36.20
C PHE A 5 29.28 -24.43 34.76
N GLY A 6 29.87 -23.34 34.27
CA GLY A 6 30.78 -22.32 34.79
C GLY A 6 31.04 -21.33 33.63
N LEU A 7 30.98 -20.03 33.90
CA LEU A 7 31.25 -18.97 32.91
C LEU A 7 32.70 -18.53 33.00
N SER A 8 33.45 -18.64 31.90
CA SER A 8 34.70 -17.91 31.69
C SER A 8 34.50 -16.90 30.56
N GLY A 9 34.93 -15.66 30.80
CA GLY A 9 34.75 -14.53 29.89
C GLY A 9 35.78 -14.49 28.77
N ALA A 10 35.40 -13.86 27.67
CA ALA A 10 36.29 -13.14 26.78
C ALA A 10 35.49 -12.02 26.09
N SER A 11 35.96 -10.80 26.31
CA SER A 11 35.43 -9.53 25.82
C SER A 11 35.41 -9.43 24.29
N ALA A 12 34.27 -8.98 23.75
CA ALA A 12 34.11 -8.60 22.35
C ALA A 12 34.85 -7.29 22.05
N GLN A 13 35.85 -7.36 21.17
CA GLN A 13 36.46 -6.20 20.52
C GLN A 13 35.59 -5.76 19.35
N ALA A 14 34.95 -4.59 19.46
CA ALA A 14 34.37 -3.87 18.34
C ALA A 14 35.49 -3.09 17.63
N ALA A 15 35.75 -3.44 16.38
CA ALA A 15 36.77 -2.81 15.56
C ALA A 15 36.33 -1.40 15.12
N GLN A 16 36.95 -0.37 15.70
CA GLN A 16 37.04 0.96 15.10
C GLN A 16 37.83 0.86 13.80
N ARG A 17 37.21 1.19 12.66
CA ARG A 17 37.94 1.53 11.44
C ARG A 17 37.94 3.04 11.26
N GLN A 18 39.16 3.58 11.24
CA GLN A 18 39.55 4.94 10.97
C GLN A 18 39.00 5.42 9.62
N ALA A 19 38.28 6.54 9.63
CA ALA A 19 38.09 7.38 8.45
C ALA A 19 39.21 8.42 8.44
N SER A 20 40.25 8.19 7.67
CA SER A 20 41.28 9.17 7.34
C SER A 20 41.12 9.60 5.87
N GLY A 21 41.07 10.93 5.66
CA GLY A 21 41.47 11.55 4.40
C GLY A 21 40.35 11.94 3.42
N LEU A 22 39.59 12.99 3.75
CA LEU A 22 39.04 13.94 2.76
C LEU A 22 39.14 15.35 3.37
N GLN A 23 40.08 16.14 2.88
CA GLN A 23 40.17 17.58 3.17
C GLN A 23 39.08 18.31 2.37
N PRO A 24 38.20 19.11 3.02
CA PRO A 24 37.43 20.13 2.33
C PRO A 24 38.30 21.39 2.21
N SER A 25 38.47 21.84 0.97
CA SER A 25 39.03 23.14 0.62
C SER A 25 38.30 24.27 1.36
N HIS A 26 39.07 25.22 1.89
CA HIS A 26 38.61 26.43 2.55
C HIS A 26 37.53 27.18 1.76
N THR A 27 36.30 27.18 2.27
CA THR A 27 35.35 28.29 2.15
C THR A 27 34.93 28.65 3.57
N GLN A 28 35.30 29.86 3.99
CA GLN A 28 35.06 30.41 5.33
C GLN A 28 33.57 30.30 5.70
N SER A 29 33.29 29.49 6.73
CA SER A 29 31.98 29.46 7.37
C SER A 29 31.81 30.72 8.22
N GLY A 30 30.72 31.43 7.99
CA GLY A 30 30.20 32.41 8.93
C GLY A 30 29.72 31.68 10.17
N SER A 31 30.56 31.68 11.21
CA SER A 31 30.23 31.21 12.56
C SER A 31 29.03 31.98 13.10
N THR A 32 27.83 31.38 13.05
CA THR A 32 26.70 31.76 13.90
C THR A 32 26.94 31.16 15.28
N SER A 33 27.58 31.91 16.17
CA SER A 33 27.72 31.49 17.57
C SER A 33 26.34 31.52 18.25
N MET A 34 25.68 30.38 18.34
CA MET A 34 24.77 30.12 19.46
C MET A 34 25.61 30.03 20.73
N ARG A 35 25.20 30.71 21.81
CA ARG A 35 25.76 30.48 23.15
C ARG A 35 24.79 29.63 23.97
N PRO A 36 25.27 28.58 24.67
CA PRO A 36 24.52 27.94 25.74
C PRO A 36 24.06 28.97 26.79
N VAL A 37 22.92 28.74 27.46
CA VAL A 37 22.42 29.61 28.55
C VAL A 37 23.47 29.76 29.68
N SER A 38 24.37 28.79 29.84
CA SER A 38 25.51 28.85 30.76
C SER A 38 26.54 29.94 30.39
N ASP A 39 26.54 30.44 29.16
CA ASP A 39 27.56 31.37 28.65
C ASP A 39 27.00 32.79 28.47
N LEU A 40 25.77 33.00 28.94
CA LEU A 40 25.10 34.29 29.03
C LEU A 40 25.49 35.02 30.32
N SER A 41 25.67 36.34 30.17
CA SER A 41 25.24 37.36 31.13
C SER A 41 24.50 36.88 32.40
N PRO A 42 24.94 37.06 33.66
CA PRO A 42 24.00 36.96 34.79
C PRO A 42 22.73 37.80 34.58
N ASP A 43 22.82 38.92 33.87
CA ASP A 43 21.69 39.78 33.50
C ASP A 43 20.79 39.15 32.41
N ASP A 44 21.37 38.36 31.50
CA ASP A 44 20.65 37.70 30.40
C ASP A 44 20.04 36.35 30.82
N ARG A 45 20.52 35.73 31.90
CA ARG A 45 19.97 34.49 32.49
C ARG A 45 18.60 34.69 33.15
N VAL A 46 18.25 35.93 33.51
CA VAL A 46 17.04 36.29 34.28
C VAL A 46 15.75 36.15 33.45
N ILE A 47 15.84 36.03 32.13
CA ILE A 47 14.67 36.01 31.24
C ILE A 47 13.98 34.63 31.17
N VAL A 48 14.61 33.54 31.64
CA VAL A 48 14.22 32.16 31.26
C VAL A 48 13.57 31.31 32.37
N THR A 49 13.47 31.76 33.62
CA THR A 49 12.86 30.91 34.69
C THR A 49 11.55 31.46 35.24
N ARG A 50 10.54 30.59 35.20
CA ARG A 50 9.14 30.77 35.61
C ARG A 50 8.90 31.72 36.80
N SER A 51 7.84 32.52 36.64
CA SER A 51 6.96 33.04 37.68
C SER A 51 7.63 33.68 38.90
N SER A 52 8.33 34.80 38.70
CA SER A 52 8.17 35.98 39.56
C SER A 52 8.95 37.16 38.96
N LEU A 53 8.21 38.23 38.73
CA LEU A 53 8.67 39.54 38.24
C LEU A 53 9.83 40.08 39.10
N ALA A 54 11.03 40.18 38.54
CA ALA A 54 12.14 40.92 39.14
C ALA A 54 12.13 42.38 38.64
N TYR A 55 12.15 43.30 39.61
CA TYR A 55 11.57 44.65 39.59
C TYR A 55 12.31 45.72 38.75
N THR A 56 13.40 45.40 38.06
CA THR A 56 14.31 46.41 37.51
C THR A 56 14.16 46.63 36.00
N GLU A 57 13.85 45.61 35.20
CA GLU A 57 13.52 45.77 33.77
C GLU A 57 12.06 46.18 33.52
N ILE A 58 11.18 45.96 34.51
CA ILE A 58 9.76 46.31 34.43
C ILE A 58 9.57 47.84 34.36
N ARG A 59 10.46 48.66 34.93
CA ARG A 59 10.27 50.13 34.89
C ARG A 59 10.33 50.70 33.47
N HIS A 60 11.36 50.37 32.68
CA HIS A 60 11.47 50.87 31.32
C HIS A 60 10.37 50.33 30.38
N LEU A 61 9.93 49.09 30.62
CA LEU A 61 8.89 48.45 29.84
C LEU A 61 7.47 48.94 30.21
N ALA A 62 7.22 49.12 31.52
CA ALA A 62 6.01 49.76 32.01
C ALA A 62 5.96 51.21 31.54
N GLU A 63 7.07 51.96 31.58
CA GLU A 63 7.13 53.32 31.04
C GLU A 63 6.84 53.37 29.53
N PHE A 64 7.35 52.44 28.70
CA PHE A 64 7.00 52.40 27.27
C PHE A 64 5.54 51.99 27.01
N VAL A 65 5.04 50.94 27.68
CA VAL A 65 3.64 50.50 27.55
C VAL A 65 2.68 51.58 28.05
N LEU A 66 3.05 52.32 29.10
CA LEU A 66 2.27 53.43 29.66
C LEU A 66 2.40 54.73 28.84
N ALA A 67 3.50 54.94 28.09
CA ALA A 67 3.74 56.19 27.33
C ALA A 67 3.46 56.10 25.82
N GLN A 68 3.68 54.95 25.18
CA GLN A 68 3.57 54.77 23.71
C GLN A 68 2.74 53.56 23.27
N GLY A 69 2.47 52.63 24.19
CA GLY A 69 1.76 51.38 23.89
C GLY A 69 2.62 50.37 23.11
N PRO A 70 2.19 49.10 23.04
CA PRO A 70 2.92 48.04 22.35
C PRO A 70 2.90 48.22 20.83
N ILE A 71 3.95 47.74 20.14
CA ILE A 71 4.03 47.81 18.67
C ILE A 71 2.95 46.93 18.06
N GLN A 72 2.13 47.50 17.19
CA GLN A 72 1.01 46.83 16.53
C GLN A 72 1.42 46.38 15.12
N GLY A 73 1.62 45.08 14.94
CA GLY A 73 1.95 44.48 13.66
C GLY A 73 3.43 44.51 13.29
N TYR A 74 3.85 43.51 12.52
CA TYR A 74 5.24 43.41 12.03
C TYR A 74 5.64 44.55 11.08
N ALA A 75 4.69 45.16 10.37
CA ALA A 75 4.97 46.35 9.56
C ALA A 75 5.48 47.51 10.44
N SER A 76 4.80 47.78 11.56
CA SER A 76 5.20 48.82 12.51
C SER A 76 6.54 48.53 13.16
N LEU A 77 6.85 47.26 13.45
CA LEU A 77 8.17 46.88 13.97
C LEU A 77 9.29 47.13 12.94
N ARG A 78 9.04 46.83 11.66
CA ARG A 78 10.03 47.08 10.59
C ARG A 78 10.27 48.58 10.35
N ASP A 79 9.30 49.41 10.70
CA ASP A 79 9.36 50.87 10.59
C ASP A 79 9.88 51.55 11.88
N TYR A 80 10.09 50.78 12.95
CA TYR A 80 10.54 51.31 14.22
C TYR A 80 11.95 51.92 14.11
N GLY A 81 12.02 53.25 14.17
CA GLY A 81 13.26 54.03 14.19
C GLY A 81 13.69 54.50 15.59
N GLY A 82 12.96 54.12 16.64
CA GLY A 82 13.21 54.58 18.00
C GLY A 82 14.46 53.96 18.65
N PRO A 83 14.82 54.44 19.86
CA PRO A 83 16.07 54.06 20.53
C PRO A 83 15.98 52.74 21.31
N LEU A 84 14.79 52.18 21.52
CA LEU A 84 14.64 50.97 22.33
C LEU A 84 15.22 49.77 21.59
N THR A 85 15.75 48.81 22.36
CA THR A 85 16.35 47.56 21.88
C THR A 85 15.55 46.33 22.29
N ARG A 86 14.47 46.50 23.07
CA ARG A 86 13.51 45.47 23.43
C ARG A 86 12.10 46.05 23.31
N LEU A 87 11.22 45.34 22.62
CA LEU A 87 9.86 45.80 22.30
C LEU A 87 8.86 44.69 22.55
N LEU A 88 7.71 45.03 23.13
CA LEU A 88 6.52 44.18 23.11
C LEU A 88 5.79 44.41 21.78
N VAL A 89 5.59 43.34 21.02
CA VAL A 89 5.03 43.38 19.67
C VAL A 89 3.81 42.47 19.60
N PHE A 90 2.66 43.04 19.24
CA PHE A 90 1.50 42.28 18.78
C PHE A 90 1.71 41.98 17.30
N GLN A 91 1.49 40.73 16.92
CA GLN A 91 1.79 40.31 15.56
C GLN A 91 0.78 40.89 14.55
N HIS A 92 -0.47 41.06 14.95
CA HIS A 92 -1.52 41.71 14.17
C HIS A 92 -1.85 43.11 14.70
N ALA A 93 -2.49 43.93 13.86
CA ALA A 93 -3.00 45.24 14.30
C ALA A 93 -4.29 45.06 15.14
N ALA A 94 -4.57 46.00 16.04
CA ALA A 94 -5.68 45.93 16.98
C ALA A 94 -7.02 45.50 16.33
N GLY A 95 -7.63 44.42 16.85
CA GLY A 95 -8.89 43.85 16.38
C GLY A 95 -8.89 42.33 16.22
N GLU A 96 -7.70 41.71 16.11
CA GLU A 96 -7.59 40.27 15.90
C GLU A 96 -6.63 39.62 16.92
N ARG A 97 -7.22 39.08 18.00
CA ARG A 97 -6.66 38.06 18.91
C ARG A 97 -5.54 38.53 19.87
N ASP A 98 -5.92 38.78 21.13
CA ASP A 98 -5.05 39.08 22.30
C ASP A 98 -3.95 38.02 22.64
N LEU A 99 -3.74 37.00 21.81
CA LEU A 99 -2.91 35.82 22.12
C LEU A 99 -1.57 35.77 21.37
N ASP A 100 -1.18 36.79 20.61
CA ASP A 100 -0.03 36.75 19.69
C ASP A 100 1.14 37.69 20.06
N ALA A 101 1.05 38.38 21.20
CA ALA A 101 2.10 39.26 21.69
C ALA A 101 3.38 38.51 22.06
N ALA A 102 4.54 39.05 21.67
CA ALA A 102 5.83 38.56 22.13
C ALA A 102 6.87 39.67 22.24
N TYR A 103 7.90 39.39 23.02
CA TYR A 103 9.08 40.24 23.07
C TYR A 103 9.94 40.02 21.84
N TYR A 104 10.40 41.13 21.27
CA TYR A 104 11.47 41.14 20.28
C TYR A 104 12.63 41.95 20.82
N TRP A 105 13.84 41.39 20.69
CA TRP A 105 15.06 42.09 21.04
C TRP A 105 15.85 42.39 19.77
N LEU A 106 16.51 43.55 19.75
CA LEU A 106 17.40 43.97 18.68
C LEU A 106 18.75 43.29 18.87
N ASP A 107 19.17 42.47 17.91
CA ASP A 107 20.52 41.90 17.89
C ASP A 107 21.48 42.83 17.13
N PRO A 108 22.36 43.57 17.82
CA PRO A 108 23.28 44.49 17.16
C PRO A 108 24.42 43.78 16.44
N THR A 109 24.66 42.49 16.74
CA THR A 109 25.74 41.70 16.14
C THR A 109 25.30 40.95 14.89
N ASP A 110 23.99 40.79 14.71
CA ASP A 110 23.43 40.08 13.57
C ASP A 110 23.18 41.03 12.39
N VAL A 111 24.10 40.96 11.42
CA VAL A 111 24.02 41.72 10.15
C VAL A 111 23.68 40.84 8.95
N LEU A 112 23.54 39.52 9.14
CA LEU A 112 23.45 38.53 8.06
C LEU A 112 22.10 37.83 7.99
N SER A 113 21.42 37.64 9.12
CA SER A 113 20.14 36.94 9.14
C SER A 113 19.12 37.65 8.25
N ARG A 114 18.42 36.84 7.47
CA ARG A 114 17.35 37.29 6.58
C ARG A 114 16.05 37.43 7.38
N ASP A 115 15.19 38.33 6.94
CA ASP A 115 13.81 38.40 7.44
C ASP A 115 13.12 37.08 7.08
N ASN A 116 12.55 36.41 8.09
CA ASN A 116 11.82 35.17 7.91
C ASN A 116 10.32 35.34 8.19
N GLY A 117 9.86 36.58 8.38
CA GLY A 117 8.46 36.90 8.58
C GLY A 117 7.88 36.49 9.93
N GLY A 118 8.71 36.08 10.91
CA GLY A 118 8.22 35.68 12.22
C GLY A 118 9.26 35.81 13.34
N THR A 119 10.26 34.91 13.37
CA THR A 119 11.26 34.90 14.46
C THR A 119 12.42 35.85 14.22
N VAL A 120 12.68 36.25 12.97
CA VAL A 120 13.62 37.31 12.59
C VAL A 120 12.91 38.29 11.68
N LEU A 121 12.84 39.55 12.11
CA LEU A 121 12.23 40.66 11.37
C LEU A 121 13.29 41.73 11.11
N VAL A 122 13.50 42.07 9.85
CA VAL A 122 14.52 43.05 9.43
C VAL A 122 13.86 44.39 9.20
N SER A 123 14.30 45.43 9.92
CA SER A 123 13.79 46.78 9.75
C SER A 123 14.19 47.38 8.40
N LYS A 124 13.52 48.46 7.99
CA LYS A 124 13.93 49.27 6.83
C LYS A 124 15.37 49.81 6.93
N SER A 125 15.87 49.97 8.17
CA SER A 125 17.25 50.38 8.45
C SER A 125 18.24 49.21 8.56
N GLY A 126 17.82 47.98 8.27
CA GLY A 126 18.67 46.78 8.31
C GLY A 126 18.90 46.20 9.71
N LYS A 127 18.19 46.68 10.75
CA LYS A 127 18.26 46.12 12.11
C LYS A 127 17.54 44.78 12.18
N ARG A 128 18.07 43.80 12.93
CA ARG A 128 17.47 42.45 13.08
C ARG A 128 16.79 42.31 14.44
N TRP A 129 15.47 42.22 14.41
CA TRP A 129 14.66 41.95 15.59
C TRP A 129 14.41 40.46 15.72
N LYS A 130 14.76 39.88 16.87
CA LYS A 130 14.63 38.45 17.15
C LYS A 130 13.54 38.20 18.17
N ARG A 131 12.60 37.30 17.85
CA ARG A 131 11.52 36.87 18.76
C ARG A 131 12.13 36.13 19.95
N VAL A 132 11.73 36.49 21.16
CA VAL A 132 12.03 35.72 22.37
C VAL A 132 10.94 34.68 22.55
N PHE A 133 11.31 33.39 22.56
CA PHE A 133 10.39 32.28 22.78
C PHE A 133 11.11 31.06 23.35
N GLU A 134 10.34 30.16 23.97
CA GLU A 134 10.76 28.80 24.38
C GLU A 134 9.65 27.83 23.97
N GLY A 135 10.02 26.58 23.65
CA GLY A 135 9.06 25.53 23.30
C GLY A 135 8.64 25.56 21.84
N ASP A 136 7.37 25.26 21.60
CA ASP A 136 6.81 25.01 20.27
C ASP A 136 6.80 26.25 19.36
N ILE A 137 6.84 26.03 18.06
CA ILE A 137 6.87 27.07 17.04
C ILE A 137 5.47 27.19 16.45
N HIS A 138 4.81 28.34 16.56
CA HIS A 138 3.47 28.46 16.00
C HIS A 138 3.49 29.00 14.56
N ALA A 139 2.75 28.37 13.66
CA ALA A 139 2.63 28.80 12.26
C ALA A 139 2.07 30.22 12.15
N ARG A 140 1.20 30.62 13.08
CA ARG A 140 0.67 31.99 13.13
C ARG A 140 1.78 33.02 13.23
N TRP A 141 2.91 32.75 13.91
CA TRP A 141 4.05 33.67 14.01
C TRP A 141 4.63 34.05 12.65
N PHE A 142 4.38 33.25 11.62
CA PHE A 142 4.86 33.47 10.26
C PHE A 142 3.76 34.00 9.33
N GLY A 143 2.59 34.34 9.88
CA GLY A 143 1.46 34.95 9.17
C GLY A 143 0.39 33.96 8.72
N ALA A 144 0.31 32.76 9.30
CA ALA A 144 -0.79 31.84 9.00
C ALA A 144 -2.08 32.35 9.65
N CYS A 145 -3.14 32.46 8.86
CA CYS A 145 -4.43 33.04 9.23
C CYS A 145 -5.37 32.00 9.84
N GLY A 146 -5.48 30.82 9.21
CA GLY A 146 -6.39 29.75 9.64
C GLY A 146 -7.87 30.08 9.45
N ASP A 147 -8.22 30.91 8.45
CA ASP A 147 -9.58 31.42 8.20
C ASP A 147 -10.40 30.55 7.21
N GLY A 148 -9.79 29.52 6.63
CA GLY A 148 -10.39 28.59 5.67
C GLY A 148 -10.45 29.08 4.23
N THR A 149 -9.88 30.25 3.93
CA THR A 149 -9.93 30.92 2.62
C THR A 149 -8.56 31.43 2.14
N THR A 150 -7.75 31.99 3.04
CA THR A 150 -6.38 32.43 2.78
C THR A 150 -5.50 31.20 2.63
N ASP A 151 -4.71 31.14 1.54
CA ASP A 151 -3.78 30.02 1.36
C ASP A 151 -2.56 30.17 2.28
N ASP A 152 -2.56 29.40 3.36
CA ASP A 152 -1.60 29.50 4.47
C ASP A 152 -0.24 28.86 4.18
N GLY A 153 -0.08 28.19 3.04
CA GLY A 153 1.08 27.33 2.82
C GLY A 153 2.42 28.07 2.86
N ASP A 154 2.50 29.34 2.46
CA ASP A 154 3.77 30.09 2.53
C ASP A 154 4.17 30.40 3.98
N ALA A 155 3.19 30.74 4.83
CA ALA A 155 3.43 30.98 6.24
C ALA A 155 3.86 29.70 6.96
N ILE A 156 3.17 28.59 6.69
CA ILE A 156 3.50 27.29 7.29
C ILE A 156 4.88 26.81 6.80
N ASN A 157 5.23 26.98 5.52
CA ASN A 157 6.56 26.64 5.03
C ASN A 157 7.66 27.44 5.72
N ARG A 158 7.45 28.73 6.01
CA ARG A 158 8.42 29.52 6.78
C ARG A 158 8.60 28.99 8.20
N ALA A 159 7.50 28.61 8.87
CA ALA A 159 7.54 28.01 10.19
C ALA A 159 8.29 26.67 10.20
N VAL A 160 7.96 25.79 9.25
CA VAL A 160 8.60 24.46 9.11
C VAL A 160 10.07 24.59 8.71
N ALA A 161 10.43 25.52 7.82
CA ALA A 161 11.83 25.76 7.46
C ALA A 161 12.65 26.28 8.66
N PHE A 162 12.07 27.17 9.48
CA PHE A 162 12.70 27.63 10.70
C PHE A 162 12.89 26.46 11.69
N ALA A 163 11.85 25.65 11.91
CA ALA A 163 11.93 24.44 12.74
C ALA A 163 13.01 23.47 12.23
N GLY A 164 13.06 23.22 10.92
CA GLY A 164 14.08 22.37 10.29
C GLY A 164 15.50 22.89 10.53
N SER A 165 15.71 24.21 10.49
CA SER A 165 17.01 24.82 10.80
C SER A 165 17.43 24.66 12.27
N LEU A 166 16.47 24.68 13.19
CA LEU A 166 16.72 24.41 14.61
C LEU A 166 17.04 22.94 14.85
N TYR A 167 16.30 22.02 14.21
CA TYR A 167 16.64 20.60 14.24
C TYR A 167 18.05 20.35 13.70
N ALA A 168 18.39 20.89 12.54
CA ALA A 168 19.71 20.71 11.92
C ALA A 168 20.86 21.24 12.79
N SER A 169 20.63 22.27 13.60
CA SER A 169 21.67 22.87 14.47
C SER A 169 21.73 22.28 15.88
N THR A 170 20.63 21.71 16.38
CA THR A 170 20.53 21.23 17.77
C THR A 170 20.40 19.72 17.91
N GLY A 171 19.99 19.02 16.84
CA GLY A 171 19.58 17.62 16.86
C GLY A 171 18.30 17.36 17.65
N ARG A 172 17.60 18.39 18.12
CA ARG A 172 16.38 18.26 18.93
C ARG A 172 15.15 18.39 18.06
N THR A 173 14.22 17.46 18.19
CA THR A 173 12.92 17.50 17.52
C THR A 173 12.19 18.81 17.81
N GLN A 174 11.59 19.37 16.77
CA GLN A 174 10.82 20.60 16.82
C GLN A 174 9.34 20.31 16.52
N CYS A 175 8.46 21.10 17.14
CA CYS A 175 7.03 21.04 16.90
C CYS A 175 6.56 22.35 16.27
N VAL A 176 5.85 22.24 15.14
CA VAL A 176 5.15 23.35 14.50
C VAL A 176 3.66 23.24 14.80
N VAL A 177 3.13 24.21 15.54
CA VAL A 177 1.73 24.26 15.97
C VAL A 177 0.89 25.01 14.95
N LEU A 178 -0.15 24.34 14.47
CA LEU A 178 -1.29 24.93 13.77
C LEU A 178 -2.36 25.21 14.83
N ASP A 179 -2.57 26.48 15.17
CA ASP A 179 -3.55 26.90 16.18
C ASP A 179 -5.00 26.63 15.72
N ASN A 180 -5.99 26.89 16.58
CA ASN A 180 -7.40 26.67 16.26
C ASN A 180 -7.80 27.45 14.99
N GLY A 181 -8.29 26.74 13.97
CA GLY A 181 -8.65 27.33 12.69
C GLY A 181 -8.72 26.31 11.56
N THR A 182 -9.07 26.80 10.37
CA THR A 182 -9.02 26.04 9.12
C THR A 182 -7.92 26.61 8.22
N PHE A 183 -6.86 25.84 7.98
CA PHE A 183 -5.75 26.23 7.13
C PHE A 183 -6.00 25.73 5.71
N TYR A 184 -6.20 26.65 4.77
CA TYR A 184 -6.42 26.29 3.37
C TYR A 184 -5.08 26.11 2.68
N LEU A 185 -4.84 24.94 2.08
CA LEU A 185 -3.58 24.56 1.42
C LEU A 185 -3.85 23.99 0.03
N ALA A 186 -3.84 24.86 -0.99
CA ALA A 186 -4.19 24.49 -2.36
C ALA A 186 -3.06 24.67 -3.37
N ALA A 187 -2.21 25.68 -3.19
CA ALA A 187 -1.12 25.96 -4.11
C ALA A 187 0.12 25.08 -3.85
N ALA A 188 0.69 24.54 -4.92
CA ALA A 188 1.98 23.87 -4.89
C ALA A 188 3.10 24.90 -4.63
N ARG A 189 4.05 24.59 -3.73
CA ARG A 189 5.25 25.40 -3.42
C ARG A 189 6.56 24.73 -3.74
N GLY A 190 6.52 23.45 -4.05
CA GLY A 190 7.66 22.70 -4.52
C GLY A 190 7.20 21.36 -5.05
N THR A 191 8.15 20.47 -5.30
CA THR A 191 7.86 19.15 -5.81
C THR A 191 8.73 18.12 -5.09
N LEU A 192 8.23 16.90 -4.93
CA LEU A 192 8.95 15.72 -4.44
C LEU A 192 9.24 14.75 -5.58
N ALA A 193 10.44 14.18 -5.59
CA ALA A 193 10.81 13.13 -6.51
C ALA A 193 9.93 11.90 -6.25
N ILE A 194 9.36 11.36 -7.33
CA ILE A 194 8.91 9.98 -7.36
C ILE A 194 10.12 9.23 -7.92
N PRO A 195 10.83 8.42 -7.11
CA PRO A 195 12.09 7.80 -7.53
C PRO A 195 12.00 7.17 -8.92
N CYS A 196 13.03 7.37 -9.76
CA CYS A 196 13.07 6.84 -11.11
C CYS A 196 13.40 5.35 -11.06
N HIS A 197 12.79 4.54 -11.93
CA HIS A 197 12.83 3.07 -11.79
C HIS A 197 13.69 2.33 -12.83
N ASP A 198 14.27 3.10 -13.76
CA ASP A 198 15.28 2.67 -14.73
C ASP A 198 16.11 3.90 -15.05
N ASP A 199 17.33 3.96 -14.55
CA ASP A 199 18.27 5.05 -14.85
C ASP A 199 19.03 4.82 -16.17
N GLY A 200 18.65 3.77 -16.93
CA GLY A 200 19.28 3.39 -18.18
C GLY A 200 20.63 2.68 -18.01
N THR A 201 20.99 2.28 -16.79
CA THR A 201 22.24 1.53 -16.53
C THR A 201 22.12 0.03 -16.84
N VAL A 202 20.89 -0.50 -16.92
CA VAL A 202 20.64 -1.92 -17.20
C VAL A 202 20.77 -2.25 -18.69
N LYS A 203 21.60 -3.25 -19.00
CA LYS A 203 21.83 -3.75 -20.37
C LYS A 203 20.84 -4.87 -20.73
N GLN A 204 20.12 -4.73 -21.83
CA GLN A 204 19.58 -5.86 -22.59
C GLN A 204 20.75 -6.69 -23.13
N GLY A 205 20.88 -7.94 -22.66
CA GLY A 205 21.67 -8.99 -23.33
C GLY A 205 22.99 -8.52 -23.98
N LYS A 206 23.36 -9.10 -25.13
CA LYS A 206 24.55 -8.66 -25.88
C LYS A 206 24.22 -7.44 -26.77
N GLY A 207 23.96 -6.25 -26.20
CA GLY A 207 24.27 -5.02 -26.95
C GLY A 207 23.49 -3.72 -26.72
N GLY A 208 22.43 -3.65 -25.92
CA GLY A 208 21.67 -2.38 -25.76
C GLY A 208 21.46 -1.98 -24.30
N ARG A 209 21.67 -0.71 -23.93
CA ARG A 209 21.12 -0.18 -22.68
C ARG A 209 19.62 0.04 -22.86
N LEU A 210 18.82 -0.30 -21.84
CA LEU A 210 17.42 0.11 -21.83
C LEU A 210 17.34 1.64 -21.66
N PRO A 211 16.40 2.32 -22.31
CA PRO A 211 16.25 3.77 -22.16
C PRO A 211 15.79 4.09 -20.74
N SER A 212 16.38 5.13 -20.14
CA SER A 212 16.00 5.56 -18.80
C SER A 212 14.53 6.00 -18.76
N GLU A 213 13.84 5.70 -17.66
CA GLU A 213 12.53 6.24 -17.39
C GLU A 213 12.64 7.76 -17.13
N PRO A 214 11.70 8.56 -17.64
CA PRO A 214 11.70 9.99 -17.35
C PRO A 214 11.49 10.20 -15.84
N PRO A 215 12.23 11.15 -15.22
CA PRO A 215 12.03 11.48 -13.82
C PRO A 215 10.61 12.02 -13.61
N MET A 216 9.93 11.50 -12.59
CA MET A 216 8.59 11.94 -12.21
C MET A 216 8.66 12.72 -10.90
N ARG A 217 7.78 13.71 -10.77
CA ARG A 217 7.71 14.57 -9.60
C ARG A 217 6.24 14.81 -9.23
N GLN A 218 5.96 14.86 -7.94
CA GLN A 218 4.64 15.23 -7.40
C GLN A 218 4.76 16.58 -6.68
N PRO A 219 3.88 17.57 -6.90
CA PRO A 219 3.89 18.81 -6.15
C PRO A 219 3.60 18.59 -4.67
N TYR A 220 4.00 19.54 -3.83
CA TYR A 220 3.59 19.61 -2.43
C TYR A 220 3.16 21.02 -2.01
N CYS A 221 2.28 21.14 -1.01
CA CYS A 221 1.90 22.42 -0.40
C CYS A 221 2.89 22.84 0.69
N VAL A 222 3.21 21.96 1.65
CA VAL A 222 4.16 22.23 2.75
C VAL A 222 5.29 21.20 2.75
N GLY A 223 6.54 21.67 2.72
CA GLY A 223 7.74 20.84 2.72
C GLY A 223 8.19 20.49 4.13
N VAL A 224 8.02 19.24 4.53
CA VAL A 224 8.34 18.73 5.87
C VAL A 224 9.80 18.31 5.97
N TRP A 225 10.43 18.64 7.10
CA TRP A 225 11.81 18.26 7.42
C TRP A 225 11.86 17.07 8.38
N PRO A 226 12.94 16.26 8.36
CA PRO A 226 13.29 15.40 9.48
C PRO A 226 13.31 16.19 10.78
N GLY A 227 12.92 15.55 11.88
CA GLY A 227 12.88 16.15 13.20
C GLY A 227 11.84 17.26 13.38
N VAL A 228 10.93 17.46 12.42
CA VAL A 228 9.84 18.43 12.53
C VAL A 228 8.50 17.71 12.52
N LYS A 229 7.75 17.88 13.61
CA LYS A 229 6.37 17.45 13.74
C LYS A 229 5.43 18.61 13.51
N LEU A 230 4.30 18.36 12.85
CA LEU A 230 3.18 19.31 12.81
C LEU A 230 2.10 18.87 13.78
N TYR A 231 1.70 19.77 14.67
CA TYR A 231 0.68 19.54 15.68
C TYR A 231 -0.51 20.47 15.46
N GLY A 232 -1.72 19.93 15.43
CA GLY A 232 -2.94 20.72 15.40
C GLY A 232 -3.48 21.00 16.79
N HIS A 233 -3.77 22.25 17.11
CA HIS A 233 -4.55 22.63 18.28
C HIS A 233 -5.99 22.92 17.83
N ASN A 234 -6.80 21.86 17.65
CA ASN A 234 -8.12 21.95 17.00
C ASN A 234 -8.04 22.52 15.57
N ALA A 235 -7.02 22.11 14.82
CA ALA A 235 -6.77 22.61 13.47
C ALA A 235 -7.34 21.67 12.40
N VAL A 236 -7.97 22.29 11.40
CA VAL A 236 -8.39 21.64 10.16
C VAL A 236 -7.47 22.09 9.04
N VAL A 237 -6.94 21.18 8.26
CA VAL A 237 -6.19 21.45 7.04
C VAL A 237 -7.09 21.08 5.87
N LYS A 238 -7.39 22.05 5.01
CA LYS A 238 -8.32 21.87 3.90
C LYS A 238 -7.58 22.04 2.58
N GLY A 239 -7.57 20.99 1.77
CA GLY A 239 -7.11 21.07 0.38
C GLY A 239 -8.21 21.54 -0.58
N ASN A 240 -7.91 21.48 -1.87
CA ASN A 240 -8.86 21.71 -2.97
C ASN A 240 -9.12 20.45 -3.80
N TYR A 241 -8.75 19.27 -3.28
CA TYR A 241 -8.80 18.02 -4.01
C TYR A 241 -10.25 17.58 -4.20
N ARG A 242 -10.63 17.37 -5.47
CA ARG A 242 -11.85 16.64 -5.79
C ARG A 242 -11.53 15.15 -5.86
N TYR A 243 -12.16 14.35 -5.00
CA TYR A 243 -12.01 12.89 -5.03
C TYR A 243 -12.11 12.32 -6.45
N GLY A 244 -11.16 11.44 -6.80
CA GLY A 244 -11.02 10.84 -8.13
C GLY A 244 -10.11 11.59 -9.11
N MET A 245 -9.74 12.84 -8.83
CA MET A 245 -8.78 13.59 -9.66
C MET A 245 -7.34 13.16 -9.36
N ALA A 246 -6.84 12.06 -9.90
CA ALA A 246 -5.46 11.61 -9.62
C ALA A 246 -4.54 11.84 -10.83
N ASP A 247 -3.55 12.73 -10.68
CA ASP A 247 -2.55 13.04 -11.70
C ASP A 247 -1.30 13.72 -11.07
N ALA A 248 -0.31 14.03 -11.92
CA ALA A 248 0.95 14.67 -11.51
C ALA A 248 0.80 16.12 -11.01
N SER A 249 -0.36 16.76 -11.19
CA SER A 249 -0.60 18.14 -10.74
C SER A 249 -1.15 18.22 -9.32
N GLN A 250 -1.69 17.12 -8.78
CA GLN A 250 -2.30 17.11 -7.45
C GLN A 250 -1.25 17.19 -6.34
N PRO A 251 -1.32 18.16 -5.41
CA PRO A 251 -0.28 18.29 -4.41
C PRO A 251 -0.43 17.26 -3.27
N VAL A 252 0.72 16.81 -2.76
CA VAL A 252 0.84 16.28 -1.40
C VAL A 252 0.71 17.45 -0.43
N THR A 253 -0.19 17.37 0.55
CA THR A 253 -0.43 18.50 1.46
C THR A 253 0.80 18.75 2.35
N PHE A 254 1.25 17.72 3.05
CA PHE A 254 2.52 17.71 3.79
C PHE A 254 3.49 16.72 3.14
N GLY A 255 4.42 17.24 2.37
CA GLY A 255 5.40 16.44 1.64
C GLY A 255 6.75 16.43 2.33
N LEU A 256 7.26 15.27 2.74
CA LEU A 256 8.61 15.15 3.26
C LEU A 256 9.61 15.46 2.14
N LEU A 257 10.49 16.42 2.37
CA LEU A 257 11.47 16.88 1.38
C LEU A 257 12.39 15.73 0.93
N ASP A 258 12.60 15.61 -0.37
CA ASP A 258 13.27 14.50 -1.06
C ASP A 258 14.81 14.54 -1.00
N GLN A 259 15.37 15.56 -0.36
CA GLN A 259 16.80 15.73 -0.10
C GLN A 259 17.33 14.89 1.08
N PHE A 260 16.46 14.14 1.75
CA PHE A 260 16.80 13.29 2.89
C PHE A 260 16.48 11.83 2.58
N ASP A 261 17.45 10.93 2.77
CA ASP A 261 17.24 9.48 2.56
C ASP A 261 16.40 8.84 3.67
N THR A 262 16.56 9.34 4.90
CA THR A 262 15.81 8.91 6.08
C THR A 262 15.34 10.14 6.85
N ALA A 263 14.08 10.11 7.28
CA ALA A 263 13.53 11.09 8.20
C ALA A 263 13.19 10.42 9.53
N MET A 264 13.80 10.93 10.60
CA MET A 264 13.46 10.57 11.97
C MET A 264 12.62 11.65 12.62
N ASP A 265 11.81 11.28 13.61
CA ASP A 265 11.05 12.20 14.46
C ASP A 265 10.17 13.23 13.71
N ALA A 266 9.78 12.92 12.48
CA ALA A 266 8.80 13.68 11.72
C ALA A 266 7.39 13.11 11.95
N GLY A 267 6.34 13.88 11.65
CA GLY A 267 5.00 13.38 11.86
C GLY A 267 3.90 14.43 11.83
N LEU A 268 2.67 13.94 11.89
CA LEU A 268 1.46 14.75 12.07
C LEU A 268 0.76 14.30 13.34
N GLU A 269 0.33 15.25 14.17
CA GLU A 269 -0.38 14.97 15.42
C GLU A 269 -1.61 15.88 15.58
N ASN A 270 -2.75 15.32 15.98
CA ASN A 270 -3.97 16.06 16.35
C ASN A 270 -4.52 16.98 15.23
N LEU A 271 -4.58 16.49 13.99
CA LEU A 271 -4.99 17.25 12.81
C LEU A 271 -6.15 16.58 12.08
N THR A 272 -7.08 17.40 11.58
CA THR A 272 -8.09 16.97 10.61
C THR A 272 -7.67 17.41 9.22
N CYS A 273 -7.52 16.50 8.26
CA CYS A 273 -7.25 16.81 6.86
C CYS A 273 -8.51 16.55 6.03
N VAL A 274 -8.95 17.54 5.27
CA VAL A 274 -10.18 17.49 4.46
C VAL A 274 -9.83 17.78 3.01
N ASP A 275 -10.33 16.93 2.10
CA ASP A 275 -10.20 17.13 0.65
C ASP A 275 -8.73 17.36 0.24
N CYS A 276 -7.85 16.48 0.71
CA CYS A 276 -6.43 16.41 0.34
C CYS A 276 -6.20 15.24 -0.62
N PHE A 277 -5.41 15.40 -1.69
CA PHE A 277 -5.06 14.25 -2.54
C PHE A 277 -4.24 13.23 -1.76
N MET A 278 -3.12 13.67 -1.18
CA MET A 278 -2.40 12.97 -0.12
C MET A 278 -2.25 13.93 1.05
N ALA A 279 -2.67 13.56 2.26
CA ALA A 279 -2.50 14.44 3.42
C ALA A 279 -1.02 14.48 3.84
N PHE A 280 -0.37 13.32 3.93
CA PHE A 280 1.08 13.22 4.13
C PHE A 280 1.73 12.32 3.07
N GLY A 281 2.91 12.69 2.59
CA GLY A 281 3.68 11.88 1.65
C GLY A 281 5.18 11.89 1.91
N ALA A 282 5.75 10.72 2.19
CA ALA A 282 7.19 10.45 2.10
C ALA A 282 7.44 9.58 0.86
N LEU A 283 7.71 10.22 -0.27
CA LEU A 283 7.73 9.54 -1.57
C LEU A 283 9.06 8.84 -1.89
N SER A 284 10.15 9.18 -1.22
CA SER A 284 11.47 8.63 -1.56
C SER A 284 12.33 8.28 -0.35
N ALA A 285 11.89 8.67 0.85
CA ALA A 285 12.66 8.54 2.08
C ALA A 285 12.06 7.47 2.99
N THR A 286 12.92 6.87 3.81
CA THR A 286 12.51 6.01 4.92
C THR A 286 12.02 6.87 6.08
N LEU A 287 10.82 6.60 6.58
CA LEU A 287 10.39 7.14 7.87
C LEU A 287 10.86 6.21 8.98
N ALA A 288 11.63 6.73 9.93
CA ALA A 288 12.21 5.95 11.02
C ALA A 288 11.84 6.55 12.40
N GLY A 289 11.09 5.82 13.23
CA GLY A 289 10.66 6.34 14.54
C GLY A 289 9.63 7.49 14.46
N CYS A 290 9.03 7.72 13.30
CA CYS A 290 8.05 8.78 13.09
C CYS A 290 6.70 8.46 13.75
N ILE A 291 5.96 9.50 14.17
CA ILE A 291 4.69 9.36 14.88
C ILE A 291 3.57 10.06 14.11
N PHE A 292 2.47 9.35 13.91
CA PHE A 292 1.22 9.85 13.33
C PHE A 292 0.08 9.55 14.30
N ASP A 293 -0.43 10.57 14.98
CA ASP A 293 -1.34 10.36 16.11
C ASP A 293 -2.54 11.30 16.10
N ARG A 294 -3.73 10.79 16.44
CA ARG A 294 -4.99 11.57 16.48
C ARG A 294 -5.25 12.31 15.16
N LEU A 295 -5.33 11.55 14.06
CA LEU A 295 -5.52 12.12 12.72
C LEU A 295 -6.89 11.78 12.18
N HIS A 296 -7.58 12.76 11.60
CA HIS A 296 -8.87 12.59 10.95
C HIS A 296 -8.75 12.90 9.46
N PHE A 297 -9.07 11.96 8.59
CA PHE A 297 -9.02 12.12 7.12
C PHE A 297 -10.42 12.09 6.52
N VAL A 298 -10.88 13.21 5.94
CA VAL A 298 -12.23 13.32 5.36
C VAL A 298 -12.14 13.61 3.87
N GLY A 299 -12.63 12.68 3.05
CA GLY A 299 -12.68 12.88 1.59
C GLY A 299 -11.32 12.87 0.89
N CYS A 300 -10.26 12.43 1.57
CA CYS A 300 -8.90 12.43 1.01
C CYS A 300 -8.69 11.28 0.00
N GLY A 301 -7.74 11.43 -0.93
CA GLY A 301 -7.32 10.31 -1.78
C GLY A 301 -6.55 9.28 -0.95
N VAL A 302 -5.46 9.74 -0.34
CA VAL A 302 -4.61 9.00 0.59
C VAL A 302 -4.48 9.82 1.88
N GLY A 303 -4.58 9.16 3.04
CA GLY A 303 -4.21 9.79 4.31
C GLY A 303 -2.70 9.96 4.37
N ILE A 304 -1.99 8.88 4.70
CA ILE A 304 -0.53 8.84 4.80
C ILE A 304 0.02 7.89 3.76
N TYR A 305 0.94 8.41 2.94
CA TYR A 305 1.77 7.62 2.06
C TYR A 305 3.23 7.61 2.56
N ALA A 306 3.83 6.42 2.64
CA ALA A 306 5.26 6.28 2.90
C ALA A 306 5.88 5.23 1.97
N ALA A 307 7.04 5.54 1.39
CA ALA A 307 7.81 4.57 0.62
C ALA A 307 8.27 3.41 1.52
N VAL A 308 8.83 3.74 2.68
CA VAL A 308 9.38 2.78 3.65
C VAL A 308 9.09 3.24 5.07
N LEU A 309 8.75 2.30 5.95
CA LEU A 309 8.58 2.54 7.38
C LEU A 309 9.52 1.68 8.22
N GLU A 310 10.12 2.29 9.24
CA GLU A 310 10.88 1.61 10.27
C GLU A 310 10.48 2.17 11.64
N GLN A 311 10.04 1.31 12.56
CA GLN A 311 9.76 1.68 13.96
C GLN A 311 8.77 2.84 14.11
N CYS A 312 7.91 3.07 13.13
CA CYS A 312 6.94 4.16 13.14
C CYS A 312 5.69 3.78 13.93
N THR A 313 5.02 4.79 14.50
CA THR A 313 3.77 4.62 15.24
C THR A 313 2.63 5.36 14.57
N PHE A 314 1.52 4.67 14.39
CA PHE A 314 0.25 5.19 13.88
C PHE A 314 -0.82 4.90 14.93
N SER A 315 -1.39 5.93 15.52
CA SER A 315 -2.37 5.77 16.60
C SER A 315 -3.57 6.70 16.46
N ASN A 316 -4.76 6.20 16.79
CA ASN A 316 -5.99 7.00 16.85
C ASN A 316 -6.27 7.70 15.50
N ILE A 317 -6.27 6.94 14.41
CA ILE A 317 -6.53 7.46 13.07
C ILE A 317 -7.98 7.17 12.70
N GLU A 318 -8.72 8.19 12.30
CA GLU A 318 -10.06 8.04 11.75
C GLU A 318 -10.10 8.51 10.30
N ALA A 319 -10.80 7.77 9.46
CA ALA A 319 -10.98 8.11 8.07
C ALA A 319 -12.44 7.97 7.66
N LEU A 320 -12.95 8.96 6.94
CA LEU A 320 -14.29 8.98 6.40
C LEU A 320 -14.23 9.31 4.91
N ARG A 321 -14.74 8.41 4.06
CA ARG A 321 -14.78 8.62 2.60
C ARG A 321 -13.42 8.92 1.97
N THR A 322 -12.37 8.44 2.62
CA THR A 322 -10.97 8.53 2.18
C THR A 322 -10.59 7.27 1.41
N GLY A 323 -9.79 7.40 0.35
CA GLY A 323 -9.41 6.28 -0.53
C GLY A 323 -8.65 5.19 0.21
N VAL A 324 -7.58 5.57 0.91
CA VAL A 324 -6.82 4.70 1.82
C VAL A 324 -6.20 5.52 2.95
N PRO A 325 -6.47 5.20 4.23
CA PRO A 325 -5.87 5.90 5.37
C PRO A 325 -4.34 5.76 5.43
N VAL A 326 -3.81 4.53 5.34
CA VAL A 326 -2.37 4.27 5.44
C VAL A 326 -1.91 3.39 4.28
N LEU A 327 -1.01 3.93 3.46
CA LEU A 327 -0.47 3.29 2.27
C LEU A 327 1.06 3.25 2.36
N VAL A 328 1.63 2.06 2.27
CA VAL A 328 3.08 1.85 2.40
C VAL A 328 3.61 1.09 1.19
N GLY A 329 4.73 1.57 0.66
CA GLY A 329 5.50 0.88 -0.35
C GLY A 329 4.91 0.92 -1.75
N GLY A 330 5.19 -0.14 -2.50
CA GLY A 330 4.73 -0.33 -3.87
C GLY A 330 5.61 0.33 -4.94
N GLN A 331 6.65 1.07 -4.55
CA GLN A 331 7.54 1.74 -5.48
C GLN A 331 8.50 0.74 -6.13
N TRP A 332 8.78 0.93 -7.41
CA TRP A 332 9.93 0.29 -8.06
C TRP A 332 11.16 1.12 -7.69
N VAL A 333 12.34 0.54 -7.48
CA VAL A 333 13.51 1.39 -7.19
C VAL A 333 14.74 1.09 -8.03
N ASP A 334 15.20 -0.15 -8.13
CA ASP A 334 16.24 -0.49 -9.10
C ASP A 334 15.96 -1.87 -9.71
N ARG A 335 16.49 -2.09 -10.92
CA ARG A 335 16.55 -3.39 -11.58
C ARG A 335 17.71 -4.25 -11.11
N ASN A 336 18.71 -3.66 -10.42
CA ASN A 336 19.87 -4.34 -9.83
C ASN A 336 19.79 -4.44 -8.29
N ASP A 337 18.62 -4.19 -7.69
CA ASP A 337 18.47 -4.30 -6.23
C ASP A 337 18.45 -5.79 -5.83
N ASP A 338 19.63 -6.32 -5.49
CA ASP A 338 19.81 -7.71 -5.03
C ASP A 338 19.12 -7.98 -3.69
N TYR A 339 18.76 -6.93 -2.93
CA TYR A 339 18.17 -7.01 -1.59
C TYR A 339 16.73 -6.47 -1.50
N ASN A 340 16.19 -5.92 -2.60
CA ASN A 340 14.84 -5.35 -2.69
C ASN A 340 14.57 -4.23 -1.66
N GLU A 341 15.61 -3.52 -1.20
CA GLU A 341 15.59 -2.61 -0.05
C GLU A 341 14.67 -1.41 -0.22
N ARG A 342 14.27 -1.08 -1.45
CA ARG A 342 13.38 0.06 -1.69
C ARG A 342 12.09 -0.29 -2.42
N GLY A 343 11.77 -1.60 -2.57
CA GLY A 343 10.46 -2.09 -3.04
C GLY A 343 9.27 -1.74 -2.13
N GLY A 344 9.57 -1.11 -0.98
CA GLY A 344 8.63 -0.75 0.06
C GLY A 344 8.49 -1.86 1.10
N PHE A 345 8.69 -1.49 2.36
CA PHE A 345 8.48 -2.38 3.51
C PHE A 345 8.04 -1.56 4.72
N ALA A 346 7.48 -2.26 5.70
CA ALA A 346 7.27 -1.74 7.04
C ALA A 346 7.88 -2.70 8.05
N ASP A 347 8.83 -2.22 8.85
CA ASP A 347 9.48 -3.03 9.88
C ASP A 347 9.26 -2.41 11.26
N LYS A 348 8.88 -3.24 12.25
CA LYS A 348 8.74 -2.88 13.67
C LYS A 348 7.75 -1.75 13.93
N CYS A 349 6.78 -1.56 13.04
CA CYS A 349 5.81 -0.49 13.17
C CYS A 349 4.66 -0.89 14.09
N THR A 350 4.11 0.10 14.79
CA THR A 350 2.95 -0.06 15.67
C THR A 350 1.77 0.72 15.09
N ILE A 351 0.70 0.03 14.72
CA ILE A 351 -0.49 0.61 14.11
C ILE A 351 -1.71 0.22 14.94
N ILE A 352 -2.25 1.16 15.71
CA ILE A 352 -3.25 0.90 16.74
C ILE A 352 -4.42 1.88 16.62
N ASN A 353 -5.64 1.38 16.81
CA ASN A 353 -6.86 2.18 16.83
C ASN A 353 -7.02 2.99 15.54
N VAL A 354 -7.09 2.27 14.42
CA VAL A 354 -7.36 2.85 13.10
C VAL A 354 -8.78 2.50 12.68
N ARG A 355 -9.59 3.52 12.44
CA ARG A 355 -10.98 3.40 12.02
C ARG A 355 -11.16 3.97 10.62
N ASN A 356 -11.72 3.18 9.71
CA ASN A 356 -12.09 3.65 8.38
C ASN A 356 -13.55 3.34 8.08
N ILE A 357 -14.33 4.39 7.83
CA ILE A 357 -15.68 4.30 7.27
C ILE A 357 -15.55 4.76 5.83
N TYR A 358 -15.45 3.78 4.93
CA TYR A 358 -15.21 4.08 3.53
C TYR A 358 -16.44 4.78 2.93
N ASP A 359 -17.63 4.19 3.02
CA ASP A 359 -18.91 4.83 2.65
C ASP A 359 -18.87 5.59 1.31
N ARG A 360 -18.25 4.98 0.29
CA ARG A 360 -18.30 5.44 -1.11
C ARG A 360 -18.86 4.35 -2.01
N VAL A 361 -19.58 4.78 -3.04
CA VAL A 361 -19.92 3.90 -4.16
C VAL A 361 -18.66 3.71 -4.99
N TYR A 362 -18.05 2.53 -4.89
CA TYR A 362 -16.86 2.18 -5.66
C TYR A 362 -17.13 2.22 -7.16
N GLY A 363 -16.37 3.04 -7.90
CA GLY A 363 -16.59 3.28 -9.33
C GLY A 363 -15.44 4.00 -10.02
N ASP A 364 -15.80 4.93 -10.92
CA ASP A 364 -14.87 5.58 -11.84
C ASP A 364 -13.81 6.44 -11.16
N ASP A 365 -14.16 7.11 -10.06
CA ASP A 365 -13.22 7.97 -9.34
C ASP A 365 -12.13 7.14 -8.66
N GLU A 366 -12.51 6.01 -8.06
CA GLU A 366 -11.57 5.06 -7.48
C GLU A 366 -10.71 4.39 -8.55
N ARG A 367 -11.29 4.01 -9.70
CA ARG A 367 -10.55 3.47 -10.83
C ARG A 367 -9.46 4.43 -11.30
N LYS A 368 -9.74 5.74 -11.40
CA LYS A 368 -8.75 6.75 -11.79
C LYS A 368 -7.59 6.83 -10.81
N ILE A 369 -7.88 6.80 -9.50
CA ILE A 369 -6.86 6.79 -8.46
C ILE A 369 -6.00 5.53 -8.58
N ASP A 370 -6.61 4.36 -8.66
CA ASP A 370 -5.88 3.09 -8.80
C ASP A 370 -5.03 3.04 -10.07
N GLN A 371 -5.56 3.51 -11.22
CA GLN A 371 -4.82 3.60 -12.48
C GLN A 371 -3.65 4.56 -12.40
N TRP A 372 -3.80 5.70 -11.72
CA TRP A 372 -2.69 6.65 -11.52
C TRP A 372 -1.56 6.02 -10.68
N PHE A 373 -1.91 5.37 -9.56
CA PHE A 373 -0.90 4.71 -8.73
C PHE A 373 -0.26 3.52 -9.44
N ASP A 374 -1.02 2.77 -10.23
CA ASP A 374 -0.48 1.74 -11.09
C ASP A 374 0.46 2.31 -12.15
N ALA A 375 0.12 3.41 -12.81
CA ALA A 375 0.98 3.97 -13.86
C ALA A 375 2.23 4.69 -13.33
N THR A 376 2.15 5.27 -12.14
CA THR A 376 3.15 6.22 -11.63
C THR A 376 4.02 5.66 -10.51
N PHE A 377 3.44 4.94 -9.56
CA PHE A 377 4.15 4.42 -8.39
C PHE A 377 4.49 2.94 -8.55
N PHE A 378 3.52 2.11 -8.94
CA PHE A 378 3.67 0.66 -8.97
C PHE A 378 4.17 0.11 -10.32
N LYS A 379 3.73 0.69 -11.44
CA LYS A 379 4.07 0.33 -12.82
C LYS A 379 3.89 -1.17 -13.12
N SER A 380 2.71 -1.75 -12.85
CA SER A 380 2.45 -3.20 -13.06
C SER A 380 2.73 -3.64 -14.49
N ILE A 381 2.37 -2.82 -15.48
CA ILE A 381 2.59 -3.12 -16.90
C ILE A 381 4.08 -3.30 -17.25
N ASN A 382 4.97 -2.62 -16.53
CA ASN A 382 6.41 -2.77 -16.71
C ASN A 382 6.92 -4.12 -16.17
N ASN A 383 6.21 -4.74 -15.22
CA ASN A 383 6.54 -6.06 -14.66
C ASN A 383 6.34 -7.19 -15.69
N GLU A 384 5.25 -7.16 -16.45
CA GLU A 384 4.95 -8.16 -17.47
C GLU A 384 5.94 -8.10 -18.65
N ARG A 385 6.44 -6.90 -18.98
CA ARG A 385 7.36 -6.68 -20.11
C ARG A 385 8.82 -7.04 -19.80
N ARG A 386 9.23 -7.09 -18.53
CA ARG A 386 10.63 -7.30 -18.09
C ARG A 386 11.02 -8.77 -17.87
N LEU A 387 10.18 -9.73 -18.26
CA LEU A 387 10.37 -11.18 -18.07
C LEU A 387 11.58 -11.81 -18.83
N SER A 388 12.42 -11.02 -19.51
CA SER A 388 13.48 -11.53 -20.40
C SER A 388 14.92 -11.36 -19.89
N ALA A 389 15.16 -11.04 -18.62
CA ALA A 389 16.52 -10.93 -18.07
C ALA A 389 17.12 -12.31 -17.70
N ARG A 390 17.85 -12.89 -18.67
CA ARG A 390 18.91 -13.93 -18.69
C ARG A 390 18.91 -15.18 -17.79
N THR A 391 18.18 -15.27 -16.67
CA THR A 391 18.21 -16.47 -15.80
C THR A 391 16.84 -16.80 -15.23
N ASN A 392 15.88 -17.19 -16.09
CA ASN A 392 14.67 -18.01 -15.87
C ASN A 392 13.88 -18.00 -14.52
N ALA A 393 14.16 -17.14 -13.54
CA ALA A 393 13.34 -16.98 -12.35
C ALA A 393 12.18 -16.05 -12.70
N ALA A 394 10.97 -16.47 -12.33
CA ALA A 394 9.81 -15.59 -12.41
C ALA A 394 10.08 -14.30 -11.62
N SER A 395 9.66 -13.14 -12.16
CA SER A 395 9.73 -11.88 -11.41
C SER A 395 9.13 -12.06 -10.02
N PRO A 396 9.86 -11.76 -8.92
CA PRO A 396 9.34 -11.87 -7.57
C PRO A 396 8.09 -11.00 -7.34
N ALA A 397 7.89 -9.96 -8.15
CA ALA A 397 6.67 -9.16 -8.14
C ALA A 397 5.41 -9.91 -8.63
N ARG A 398 5.54 -11.13 -9.22
CA ARG A 398 4.38 -12.01 -9.48
C ARG A 398 3.82 -12.63 -8.20
N ALA A 399 4.60 -12.72 -7.13
CA ALA A 399 4.13 -13.23 -5.85
C ALA A 399 3.06 -12.31 -5.25
N TYR A 400 3.17 -10.99 -5.48
CA TYR A 400 2.29 -9.98 -4.90
C TYR A 400 1.78 -9.04 -6.01
N PRO A 401 0.68 -9.40 -6.69
CA PRO A 401 0.09 -8.54 -7.72
C PRO A 401 -0.50 -7.27 -7.11
N TYR A 402 -0.42 -6.15 -7.84
CA TYR A 402 -1.10 -4.92 -7.45
C TYR A 402 -2.61 -5.07 -7.58
N ARG A 403 -3.33 -4.60 -6.56
CA ARG A 403 -4.79 -4.78 -6.40
C ARG A 403 -5.51 -3.43 -6.27
N GLY A 404 -4.92 -2.35 -6.77
CA GLY A 404 -5.35 -0.99 -6.47
C GLY A 404 -5.01 -0.57 -5.03
N ILE A 405 -5.35 0.66 -4.67
CA ILE A 405 -5.19 1.23 -3.33
C ILE A 405 -6.52 1.65 -2.69
N CYS A 406 -7.53 2.03 -3.47
CA CYS A 406 -8.78 2.55 -2.90
C CYS A 406 -9.59 1.46 -2.19
N GLY A 407 -10.17 1.78 -1.03
CA GLY A 407 -10.99 0.87 -0.24
C GLY A 407 -10.22 0.03 0.78
N PHE A 408 -8.88 0.06 0.79
CA PHE A 408 -8.11 -0.52 1.88
C PHE A 408 -8.14 0.42 3.10
N CYS A 409 -8.11 -0.13 4.33
CA CYS A 409 -7.82 0.69 5.52
C CYS A 409 -6.30 0.86 5.69
N ILE A 410 -5.56 -0.25 5.63
CA ILE A 410 -4.10 -0.27 5.65
C ILE A 410 -3.62 -1.19 4.53
N ARG A 411 -2.73 -0.69 3.69
CA ARG A 411 -2.12 -1.46 2.61
C ARG A 411 -0.60 -1.30 2.67
N VAL A 412 0.08 -2.40 2.96
CA VAL A 412 1.55 -2.49 2.93
C VAL A 412 1.96 -3.40 1.79
N MET A 413 2.53 -2.81 0.74
CA MET A 413 2.94 -3.52 -0.48
C MET A 413 4.41 -3.87 -0.42
N ALA A 414 4.71 -5.17 -0.41
CA ALA A 414 6.04 -5.73 -0.45
C ALA A 414 6.40 -6.07 -1.90
N ARG A 415 6.91 -5.09 -2.63
CA ARG A 415 7.39 -5.37 -3.97
C ARG A 415 8.66 -6.22 -3.88
N TYR A 416 8.72 -7.24 -4.72
CA TYR A 416 9.82 -8.22 -4.78
C TYR A 416 10.01 -9.08 -3.52
N ALA A 417 8.94 -9.29 -2.76
CA ALA A 417 8.95 -10.19 -1.62
C ALA A 417 9.90 -9.76 -0.49
N ARG A 418 10.30 -8.47 -0.39
CA ARG A 418 10.97 -7.97 0.80
C ARG A 418 10.00 -8.06 1.98
N PRO A 419 10.29 -8.85 3.02
CA PRO A 419 9.33 -9.04 4.09
C PRO A 419 9.07 -7.76 4.89
N SER A 420 7.85 -7.61 5.40
CA SER A 420 7.49 -6.57 6.38
C SER A 420 7.39 -7.19 7.77
N ASN A 421 8.33 -6.84 8.64
CA ASN A 421 8.69 -7.63 9.81
C ASN A 421 8.24 -7.00 11.12
N SER A 422 7.83 -7.83 12.08
CA SER A 422 7.65 -7.42 13.48
C SER A 422 6.66 -6.28 13.70
N ASN A 423 5.65 -6.18 12.85
CA ASN A 423 4.63 -5.13 12.96
C ASN A 423 3.52 -5.53 13.93
N VAL A 424 2.92 -4.53 14.59
CA VAL A 424 1.77 -4.70 15.47
C VAL A 424 0.57 -3.96 14.87
N PHE A 425 -0.52 -4.68 14.64
CA PHE A 425 -1.79 -4.15 14.18
C PHE A 425 -2.86 -4.43 15.23
N MET A 426 -3.40 -3.39 15.86
CA MET A 426 -4.40 -3.57 16.91
C MET A 426 -5.61 -2.64 16.77
N GLN A 427 -6.79 -3.14 17.12
CA GLN A 427 -8.03 -2.35 17.12
C GLN A 427 -8.29 -1.67 15.77
N ILE A 428 -8.23 -2.44 14.68
CA ILE A 428 -8.48 -1.94 13.34
C ILE A 428 -9.96 -2.13 13.02
N THR A 429 -10.67 -1.04 12.77
CA THR A 429 -12.08 -1.06 12.37
C THR A 429 -12.23 -0.59 10.93
N HIS A 430 -12.90 -1.37 10.10
CA HIS A 430 -13.13 -1.02 8.70
C HIS A 430 -14.56 -1.33 8.28
N ALA A 431 -15.25 -0.38 7.66
CA ALA A 431 -16.66 -0.53 7.35
C ALA A 431 -17.08 0.06 6.01
N TYR A 432 -18.13 -0.52 5.42
CA TYR A 432 -18.78 -0.07 4.17
C TYR A 432 -17.80 0.06 3.00
N SER A 433 -16.92 -0.93 2.85
CA SER A 433 -15.76 -0.84 1.97
C SER A 433 -15.65 -2.02 1.00
N PRO A 434 -15.25 -1.81 -0.26
CA PRO A 434 -15.09 -2.89 -1.23
C PRO A 434 -13.87 -3.78 -1.01
N ARG A 435 -12.86 -3.32 -0.24
CA ARG A 435 -11.55 -3.97 -0.12
C ARG A 435 -11.13 -4.17 1.35
N PRO A 436 -10.13 -5.03 1.62
CA PRO A 436 -9.71 -5.41 2.97
C PRO A 436 -9.43 -4.30 3.97
N ALA A 437 -9.56 -4.66 5.25
CA ALA A 437 -9.07 -3.83 6.33
C ALA A 437 -7.53 -3.74 6.28
N VAL A 438 -6.82 -4.87 6.36
CA VAL A 438 -5.35 -4.84 6.46
C VAL A 438 -4.73 -5.85 5.51
N LEU A 439 -4.15 -5.37 4.42
CA LEU A 439 -3.41 -6.23 3.49
C LEU A 439 -1.92 -5.89 3.52
N VAL A 440 -1.16 -6.76 4.18
CA VAL A 440 0.30 -6.75 4.18
C VAL A 440 0.79 -7.88 3.29
N ASP A 441 1.59 -7.54 2.28
CA ASP A 441 2.31 -8.53 1.49
C ASP A 441 3.58 -8.97 2.22
N ALA A 442 3.95 -10.25 2.09
CA ALA A 442 5.17 -10.81 2.68
C ALA A 442 5.36 -10.47 4.18
N CYS A 443 4.35 -10.71 5.02
CA CYS A 443 4.43 -10.31 6.42
C CYS A 443 5.10 -11.37 7.29
N GLN A 444 6.05 -10.96 8.14
CA GLN A 444 6.73 -11.87 9.07
C GLN A 444 6.71 -11.35 10.51
N SER A 445 6.63 -12.27 11.46
CA SER A 445 6.69 -12.00 12.91
C SER A 445 5.73 -10.91 13.39
N ALA A 446 4.59 -10.75 12.71
CA ALA A 446 3.64 -9.68 12.99
C ALA A 446 2.49 -10.14 13.89
N VAL A 447 1.90 -9.19 14.63
CA VAL A 447 0.77 -9.44 15.54
C VAL A 447 -0.44 -8.67 15.04
N PHE A 448 -1.56 -9.38 14.88
CA PHE A 448 -2.87 -8.79 14.60
C PHE A 448 -3.81 -9.10 15.76
N ASN A 449 -4.40 -8.07 16.39
CA ASN A 449 -5.34 -8.26 17.50
C ASN A 449 -6.49 -7.25 17.47
N GLY A 450 -7.73 -7.71 17.42
CA GLY A 450 -8.90 -6.83 17.45
C GLY A 450 -9.16 -6.18 16.09
N VAL A 451 -9.31 -6.99 15.04
CA VAL A 451 -9.70 -6.49 13.71
C VAL A 451 -11.22 -6.67 13.58
N TYR A 452 -11.94 -5.55 13.47
CA TYR A 452 -13.38 -5.51 13.27
C TYR A 452 -13.73 -5.06 11.84
N MET A 453 -14.62 -5.81 11.19
CA MET A 453 -15.08 -5.53 9.84
C MET A 453 -16.61 -5.59 9.75
N GLU A 454 -17.21 -4.59 9.12
CA GLU A 454 -18.65 -4.53 8.89
C GLU A 454 -18.92 -4.16 7.43
N ARG A 455 -19.66 -4.99 6.68
CA ARG A 455 -20.04 -4.66 5.29
C ARG A 455 -18.81 -4.44 4.41
N VAL A 456 -17.87 -5.39 4.45
CA VAL A 456 -16.62 -5.34 3.67
C VAL A 456 -16.61 -6.38 2.57
N GLY A 457 -16.34 -5.96 1.34
CA GLY A 457 -16.18 -6.81 0.17
C GLY A 457 -16.81 -6.22 -1.08
N TYR A 458 -16.66 -6.88 -2.24
CA TYR A 458 -16.90 -6.26 -3.56
C TYR A 458 -18.32 -5.76 -3.86
N ARG A 459 -19.23 -5.67 -2.88
CA ARG A 459 -20.38 -4.80 -3.05
C ARG A 459 -21.11 -4.17 -1.85
N ASP A 460 -20.49 -3.37 -0.98
CA ASP A 460 -21.22 -2.95 0.24
C ASP A 460 -21.10 -1.49 0.70
N HIS A 461 -21.47 -0.55 -0.16
CA HIS A 461 -21.86 0.82 0.26
C HIS A 461 -23.33 0.84 0.71
N ARG A 462 -23.68 1.62 1.75
CA ARG A 462 -25.05 1.66 2.33
C ARG A 462 -26.17 2.02 1.36
N LYS A 463 -25.89 2.74 0.26
CA LYS A 463 -26.90 3.04 -0.78
C LYS A 463 -27.02 1.96 -1.86
N ARG A 464 -26.23 0.89 -1.82
CA ARG A 464 -26.42 -0.25 -2.72
C ARG A 464 -27.51 -1.15 -2.14
N THR A 465 -28.40 -1.62 -3.02
CA THR A 465 -29.64 -2.36 -2.66
C THR A 465 -29.54 -3.88 -2.90
N GLY A 466 -28.41 -4.37 -3.41
CA GLY A 466 -28.15 -5.80 -3.60
C GLY A 466 -27.58 -6.45 -2.33
N ALA A 467 -27.56 -7.78 -2.29
CA ALA A 467 -26.90 -8.52 -1.22
C ALA A 467 -25.39 -8.21 -1.16
N VAL A 468 -24.78 -8.41 0.02
CA VAL A 468 -23.33 -8.32 0.23
C VAL A 468 -22.63 -9.17 -0.83
N GLY A 469 -21.74 -8.56 -1.62
CA GLY A 469 -21.06 -9.25 -2.72
C GLY A 469 -21.85 -9.50 -4.02
N ALA A 470 -23.08 -8.97 -4.17
CA ALA A 470 -23.90 -9.19 -5.37
C ALA A 470 -23.43 -8.35 -6.59
N GLY A 471 -22.68 -8.94 -7.52
CA GLY A 471 -22.17 -8.26 -8.73
C GLY A 471 -20.73 -7.78 -8.56
N TRP A 472 -19.82 -8.76 -8.53
CA TRP A 472 -18.40 -8.71 -8.15
C TRP A 472 -17.51 -7.91 -9.11
N ASP A 473 -17.83 -6.64 -9.33
CA ASP A 473 -17.15 -5.85 -10.35
C ASP A 473 -16.27 -4.81 -9.68
N ASP A 474 -14.97 -5.12 -9.56
CA ASP A 474 -13.96 -4.13 -9.24
C ASP A 474 -13.68 -3.33 -10.53
N PRO A 475 -13.95 -2.01 -10.59
CA PRO A 475 -13.73 -1.22 -11.80
C PRO A 475 -12.27 -1.16 -12.25
N TYR A 476 -11.30 -1.43 -11.37
CA TYR A 476 -9.88 -1.54 -11.72
C TYR A 476 -9.50 -2.97 -12.11
N LEU A 477 -9.86 -3.98 -11.30
CA LEU A 477 -9.43 -5.37 -11.53
C LEU A 477 -10.31 -6.16 -12.53
N GLY A 478 -11.52 -5.67 -12.81
CA GLY A 478 -12.47 -6.28 -13.72
C GLY A 478 -13.48 -7.21 -13.04
N HIS A 479 -14.34 -7.81 -13.86
CA HIS A 479 -15.44 -8.67 -13.45
C HIS A 479 -14.96 -9.97 -12.80
N GLY A 480 -15.59 -10.36 -11.69
CA GLY A 480 -15.41 -11.68 -11.06
C GLY A 480 -14.12 -11.84 -10.26
N VAL A 481 -13.40 -10.74 -10.00
CA VAL A 481 -12.22 -10.76 -9.12
C VAL A 481 -12.70 -10.88 -7.68
N LEU A 482 -12.14 -11.84 -6.93
CA LEU A 482 -12.48 -12.05 -5.53
C LEU A 482 -11.67 -11.11 -4.64
N VAL A 483 -12.29 -10.58 -3.58
CA VAL A 483 -11.60 -9.68 -2.63
C VAL A 483 -10.49 -10.50 -1.98
N PRO A 484 -9.23 -10.05 -1.98
CA PRO A 484 -8.16 -10.80 -1.33
C PRO A 484 -8.42 -11.00 0.16
N ALA A 485 -7.61 -11.82 0.82
CA ALA A 485 -7.72 -12.05 2.25
C ALA A 485 -7.80 -10.72 3.04
N PHE A 486 -8.67 -10.67 4.03
CA PHE A 486 -8.90 -9.45 4.80
C PHE A 486 -7.76 -9.08 5.76
N ILE A 487 -6.99 -10.09 6.16
CA ILE A 487 -5.71 -10.00 6.87
C ILE A 487 -4.69 -10.80 6.05
N GLY A 488 -3.53 -10.17 5.79
CA GLY A 488 -2.61 -10.42 4.66
C GLY A 488 -1.96 -11.79 4.49
N GLU A 489 -0.81 -11.84 3.81
CA GLU A 489 -0.02 -13.06 3.55
C GLU A 489 1.03 -13.21 4.64
N LEU A 490 0.73 -14.01 5.66
CA LEU A 490 1.49 -14.10 6.89
C LEU A 490 2.27 -15.40 6.98
N ASP A 491 3.50 -15.31 7.49
CA ASP A 491 4.33 -16.48 7.74
C ASP A 491 3.99 -17.20 9.06
N VAL A 492 4.70 -18.29 9.32
CA VAL A 492 4.56 -19.11 10.54
C VAL A 492 4.88 -18.38 11.84
N SER A 493 5.64 -17.28 11.78
CA SER A 493 6.04 -16.51 12.96
C SER A 493 5.05 -15.39 13.31
N SER A 494 4.10 -15.10 12.43
CA SER A 494 3.03 -14.12 12.64
C SER A 494 1.82 -14.73 13.34
N CYS A 495 1.06 -13.93 14.08
CA CYS A 495 -0.15 -14.41 14.78
C CYS A 495 -1.33 -13.45 14.60
N VAL A 496 -2.53 -14.04 14.52
CA VAL A 496 -3.80 -13.31 14.39
C VAL A 496 -4.74 -13.73 15.52
N SER A 497 -5.34 -12.76 16.21
CA SER A 497 -6.29 -12.99 17.30
C SER A 497 -7.40 -11.94 17.31
N GLY A 498 -8.56 -12.26 17.87
CA GLY A 498 -9.64 -11.29 18.06
C GLY A 498 -10.17 -10.68 16.76
N VAL A 499 -10.53 -11.52 15.78
CA VAL A 499 -11.16 -11.04 14.53
C VAL A 499 -12.68 -11.16 14.67
N ASN A 500 -13.40 -10.06 14.44
CA ASN A 500 -14.85 -10.03 14.43
C ASN A 500 -15.34 -9.45 13.10
N ILE A 501 -16.22 -10.17 12.42
CA ILE A 501 -16.68 -9.81 11.09
C ILE A 501 -18.19 -9.97 10.96
N GLN A 502 -18.80 -8.95 10.37
CA GLN A 502 -20.23 -8.89 10.08
C GLN A 502 -20.43 -8.55 8.61
N GLN A 503 -21.24 -9.33 7.91
CA GLN A 503 -21.67 -9.05 6.53
C GLN A 503 -20.50 -8.81 5.58
N SER A 504 -19.63 -9.78 5.39
CA SER A 504 -18.44 -9.60 4.55
C SER A 504 -18.23 -10.71 3.55
N PHE A 505 -17.52 -10.37 2.47
CA PHE A 505 -17.41 -11.22 1.30
C PHE A 505 -16.06 -11.14 0.62
N GLY A 506 -15.40 -12.29 0.47
CA GLY A 506 -14.07 -12.34 -0.12
C GLY A 506 -13.52 -13.74 -0.22
N VAL A 507 -12.21 -13.80 -0.44
CA VAL A 507 -11.46 -15.05 -0.57
C VAL A 507 -11.38 -15.79 0.77
N SER A 508 -10.89 -15.11 1.80
CA SER A 508 -10.78 -15.64 3.15
C SER A 508 -10.68 -14.49 4.15
N VAL A 509 -10.85 -14.79 5.44
CA VAL A 509 -10.64 -13.80 6.51
C VAL A 509 -9.15 -13.52 6.69
N VAL A 510 -8.33 -14.57 6.76
CA VAL A 510 -6.89 -14.51 7.02
C VAL A 510 -6.18 -15.44 6.04
N ARG A 511 -5.01 -15.04 5.53
CA ARG A 511 -4.10 -15.94 4.79
C ARG A 511 -2.77 -16.08 5.53
N SER A 512 -2.68 -17.09 6.40
CA SER A 512 -1.55 -17.25 7.32
C SER A 512 -1.05 -18.68 7.34
N ASP A 513 0.28 -18.85 7.28
CA ASP A 513 0.96 -20.10 7.64
C ASP A 513 1.17 -20.20 9.17
N GLY A 514 1.04 -19.08 9.89
CA GLY A 514 1.15 -18.98 11.35
C GLY A 514 -0.19 -19.13 12.09
N PRO A 515 -0.15 -19.14 13.44
CA PRO A 515 -1.32 -19.36 14.28
C PRO A 515 -2.43 -18.31 14.07
N VAL A 516 -3.64 -18.80 13.83
CA VAL A 516 -4.87 -18.00 13.75
C VAL A 516 -5.77 -18.39 14.91
N GLY A 517 -6.06 -17.41 15.77
CA GLY A 517 -7.01 -17.52 16.88
C GLY A 517 -8.46 -17.57 16.42
N SER A 518 -9.40 -17.48 17.36
CA SER A 518 -10.83 -17.52 17.02
C SER A 518 -11.25 -16.34 16.15
N VAL A 519 -11.99 -16.67 15.10
CA VAL A 519 -12.65 -15.72 14.20
C VAL A 519 -14.15 -15.78 14.48
N GLN A 520 -14.74 -14.66 14.91
CA GLN A 520 -16.18 -14.52 15.07
C GLN A 520 -16.75 -13.94 13.77
N SER A 521 -17.67 -14.66 13.14
CA SER A 521 -18.28 -14.21 11.88
C SER A 521 -19.81 -14.32 11.92
N SER A 522 -20.48 -13.35 11.30
CA SER A 522 -21.94 -13.31 11.16
C SER A 522 -22.33 -12.84 9.75
N ASP A 523 -23.25 -13.55 9.11
CA ASP A 523 -23.74 -13.25 7.75
C ASP A 523 -22.63 -13.05 6.71
N CYS A 524 -21.53 -13.81 6.83
CA CYS A 524 -20.37 -13.71 5.93
C CYS A 524 -20.32 -14.87 4.94
N VAL A 525 -19.78 -14.62 3.74
CA VAL A 525 -19.53 -15.66 2.74
C VAL A 525 -18.09 -15.56 2.24
N PHE A 526 -17.33 -16.63 2.43
CA PHE A 526 -15.95 -16.75 1.97
C PHE A 526 -15.83 -17.86 0.93
N LYS A 527 -15.08 -17.61 -0.12
CA LYS A 527 -14.76 -18.60 -1.14
C LYS A 527 -13.25 -18.67 -1.27
N GLU A 528 -12.67 -19.77 -0.78
CA GLU A 528 -11.28 -20.12 -1.08
C GLU A 528 -11.02 -19.84 -2.56
N PRO A 529 -9.92 -19.14 -2.90
CA PRO A 529 -9.62 -18.88 -4.28
C PRO A 529 -9.35 -20.26 -4.85
N GLN A 530 -10.26 -20.80 -5.66
CA GLN A 530 -10.05 -22.11 -6.25
C GLN A 530 -8.67 -22.05 -6.89
N PRO A 531 -7.65 -22.79 -6.38
CA PRO A 531 -6.48 -22.99 -7.21
C PRO A 531 -7.06 -23.60 -8.48
N ARG A 532 -6.52 -23.26 -9.65
CA ARG A 532 -6.74 -24.17 -10.78
C ARG A 532 -6.49 -25.58 -10.23
N TYR A 533 -7.52 -26.41 -10.28
CA TYR A 533 -7.64 -27.65 -9.50
C TYR A 533 -6.33 -28.44 -9.58
N THR A 534 -5.58 -28.54 -8.48
CA THR A 534 -4.33 -29.33 -8.42
C THR A 534 -4.41 -30.25 -7.20
N LEU A 535 -4.38 -31.56 -7.43
CA LEU A 535 -4.50 -32.61 -6.41
C LEU A 535 -3.17 -32.76 -5.66
N PRO A 536 -3.14 -32.75 -4.31
CA PRO A 536 -1.91 -32.96 -3.53
C PRO A 536 -1.51 -34.45 -3.50
N ALA A 537 -0.20 -34.72 -3.42
CA ALA A 537 0.32 -36.07 -3.25
C ALA A 537 -0.17 -36.66 -1.92
N THR A 538 -1.03 -37.67 -2.02
CA THR A 538 -1.62 -38.38 -0.89
C THR A 538 -1.29 -39.86 -1.04
N THR A 539 -0.71 -40.48 -0.01
CA THR A 539 -0.53 -41.94 0.02
C THR A 539 -1.79 -42.56 0.58
N PHE A 540 -2.37 -43.50 -0.16
CA PHE A 540 -3.62 -44.16 0.18
C PHE A 540 -3.34 -45.57 0.68
N THR A 541 -3.89 -45.93 1.83
CA THR A 541 -3.76 -47.26 2.43
C THR A 541 -4.98 -48.17 2.18
N ASN A 542 -5.97 -47.67 1.43
CA ASN A 542 -7.14 -48.36 0.87
C ASN A 542 -7.33 -47.98 -0.61
N ASP A 543 -8.26 -48.63 -1.33
CA ASP A 543 -8.62 -48.27 -2.71
C ASP A 543 -8.95 -46.78 -2.82
N VAL A 544 -8.17 -46.07 -3.64
CA VAL A 544 -8.42 -44.67 -3.92
C VAL A 544 -8.54 -44.39 -5.40
N THR A 545 -9.68 -43.77 -5.70
CA THR A 545 -9.98 -43.07 -6.93
C THR A 545 -9.39 -41.67 -6.87
N ILE A 546 -8.35 -41.37 -7.66
CA ILE A 546 -7.98 -39.98 -8.01
C ILE A 546 -7.78 -39.82 -9.53
N ARG A 547 -8.43 -38.75 -10.01
CA ARG A 547 -8.57 -38.30 -11.39
C ARG A 547 -7.42 -37.35 -11.77
N SER A 548 -6.28 -37.89 -12.23
CA SER A 548 -5.37 -37.31 -13.26
C SER A 548 -3.88 -37.58 -13.00
N GLY A 549 -3.26 -38.36 -13.90
CA GLY A 549 -1.83 -38.63 -13.96
C GLY A 549 -1.57 -40.03 -14.55
N ALA A 550 -1.18 -40.09 -15.82
CA ALA A 550 -0.85 -41.25 -16.66
C ALA A 550 -1.18 -42.66 -16.11
N LEU A 551 -2.28 -43.24 -16.62
CA LEU A 551 -2.51 -44.68 -16.55
C LEU A 551 -1.60 -45.37 -17.58
N ARG A 552 -0.67 -46.21 -17.12
CA ARG A 552 -0.16 -47.30 -17.95
C ARG A 552 -1.12 -48.48 -17.77
N ALA A 553 -1.81 -48.83 -18.84
CA ALA A 553 -2.54 -50.10 -18.90
C ALA A 553 -1.52 -51.24 -18.91
N LEU A 554 -1.75 -52.23 -18.04
CA LEU A 554 -1.21 -53.57 -18.25
C LEU A 554 -1.88 -54.13 -19.52
N GLU A 555 -1.08 -54.75 -20.37
CA GLU A 555 -1.56 -55.39 -21.61
C GLU A 555 -2.67 -56.41 -21.29
N ASP A 556 -3.71 -56.41 -22.13
CA ASP A 556 -4.76 -57.43 -22.28
C ASP A 556 -5.94 -57.52 -21.27
N ALA A 557 -6.36 -56.43 -20.63
CA ALA A 557 -7.61 -56.42 -19.86
C ALA A 557 -8.76 -55.64 -20.53
N ARG A 558 -9.82 -56.36 -20.95
CA ARG A 558 -11.14 -55.77 -21.23
C ARG A 558 -11.74 -55.27 -19.90
N HIS A 559 -11.67 -53.98 -19.61
CA HIS A 559 -12.32 -53.42 -18.41
C HIS A 559 -13.80 -53.14 -18.69
N ARG A 560 -14.69 -54.05 -18.23
CA ARG A 560 -16.13 -53.81 -18.17
C ARG A 560 -16.42 -52.81 -17.03
N ILE A 561 -16.86 -51.60 -17.37
CA ILE A 561 -17.50 -50.67 -16.41
C ILE A 561 -18.96 -50.45 -16.84
N GLY A 562 -19.68 -51.56 -17.03
CA GLY A 562 -21.12 -51.57 -17.25
C GLY A 562 -21.85 -51.24 -15.94
N GLY A 563 -22.17 -49.96 -15.76
CA GLY A 563 -22.93 -49.44 -14.61
C GLY A 563 -22.87 -47.92 -14.45
N LEU A 564 -21.83 -47.25 -14.96
CA LEU A 564 -21.61 -45.81 -14.78
C LEU A 564 -21.63 -45.00 -16.10
N GLY A 565 -22.03 -45.60 -17.21
CA GLY A 565 -22.03 -44.94 -18.52
C GLY A 565 -20.61 -44.69 -19.09
N LEU A 566 -19.60 -45.43 -18.63
CA LEU A 566 -18.22 -45.36 -19.15
C LEU A 566 -17.83 -46.72 -19.74
N TYR A 567 -17.33 -46.71 -20.97
CA TYR A 567 -16.94 -47.93 -21.69
C TYR A 567 -15.59 -47.72 -22.38
N THR A 568 -14.68 -48.69 -22.29
CA THR A 568 -13.37 -48.63 -22.96
C THR A 568 -13.14 -49.88 -23.79
N VAL A 569 -12.56 -49.69 -24.96
CA VAL A 569 -12.20 -50.77 -25.87
C VAL A 569 -10.85 -50.50 -26.53
N HIS A 570 -10.07 -51.57 -26.66
CA HIS A 570 -8.96 -51.64 -27.57
C HIS A 570 -9.28 -52.65 -28.67
N PHE A 571 -9.12 -52.27 -29.94
CA PHE A 571 -9.28 -53.18 -31.06
C PHE A 571 -8.30 -52.89 -32.20
N ASP A 572 -7.76 -53.96 -32.78
CA ASP A 572 -6.78 -53.92 -33.87
C ASP A 572 -7.35 -54.59 -35.14
N GLY A 573 -8.51 -54.10 -35.57
CA GLY A 573 -9.30 -54.66 -36.67
C GLY A 573 -10.12 -53.60 -37.40
N GLY A 574 -10.72 -53.97 -38.54
CA GLY A 574 -11.52 -53.04 -39.36
C GLY A 574 -12.86 -52.65 -38.73
N SER A 575 -13.44 -53.52 -37.90
CA SER A 575 -14.60 -53.19 -37.09
C SER A 575 -14.57 -53.90 -35.73
N PHE A 576 -15.34 -53.37 -34.78
CA PHE A 576 -15.51 -53.93 -33.44
C PHE A 576 -16.95 -53.74 -33.00
N ASP A 577 -17.62 -54.85 -32.66
CA ASP A 577 -18.93 -54.83 -32.02
C ASP A 577 -18.74 -54.58 -30.52
N THR A 578 -19.28 -53.47 -30.03
CA THR A 578 -19.07 -53.03 -28.64
C THR A 578 -19.88 -53.82 -27.62
N GLU A 579 -20.83 -54.66 -28.06
CA GLU A 579 -21.83 -55.24 -27.16
C GLU A 579 -22.65 -54.18 -26.40
N ILE A 580 -22.66 -52.91 -26.84
CA ILE A 580 -23.58 -51.89 -26.33
C ILE A 580 -24.87 -51.97 -27.14
N SER A 581 -25.98 -52.28 -26.48
CA SER A 581 -27.29 -52.32 -27.12
C SER A 581 -27.64 -50.95 -27.69
N CYS A 582 -28.19 -50.93 -28.91
CA CYS A 582 -28.87 -49.77 -29.48
C CYS A 582 -30.39 -49.96 -29.33
N PRO A 583 -30.96 -49.87 -28.11
CA PRO A 583 -32.36 -50.20 -27.89
C PRO A 583 -33.29 -49.21 -28.58
N LYS A 584 -34.46 -49.72 -28.97
CA LYS A 584 -35.56 -48.90 -29.49
C LYS A 584 -36.22 -48.20 -28.30
N ASP A 585 -35.74 -47.01 -27.97
CA ASP A 585 -36.20 -46.26 -26.81
C ASP A 585 -36.67 -44.84 -27.21
N GLU A 586 -37.68 -44.32 -26.50
CA GLU A 586 -38.32 -43.03 -26.82
C GLU A 586 -37.45 -41.83 -26.40
N GLU A 587 -36.53 -42.04 -25.46
CA GLU A 587 -35.60 -41.06 -24.92
C GLU A 587 -34.20 -41.22 -25.54
N GLY A 588 -33.72 -40.22 -26.29
CA GLY A 588 -32.47 -40.32 -27.06
C GLY A 588 -31.23 -40.51 -26.18
N HIS A 589 -30.34 -41.44 -26.57
CA HIS A 589 -29.07 -41.69 -25.89
C HIS A 589 -27.93 -40.91 -26.56
N ALA A 590 -27.23 -40.08 -25.79
CA ALA A 590 -26.10 -39.28 -26.27
C ALA A 590 -24.80 -39.87 -25.73
N VAL A 591 -23.85 -40.11 -26.64
CA VAL A 591 -22.57 -40.75 -26.33
C VAL A 591 -21.43 -39.87 -26.84
N MET A 592 -20.51 -39.51 -25.95
CA MET A 592 -19.24 -38.89 -26.32
C MET A 592 -18.21 -39.99 -26.56
N VAL A 593 -17.57 -39.98 -27.72
CA VAL A 593 -16.57 -41.00 -28.11
C VAL A 593 -15.22 -40.34 -28.34
N LEU A 594 -14.23 -40.73 -27.55
CA LEU A 594 -12.83 -40.37 -27.74
C LEU A 594 -12.11 -41.56 -28.33
N VAL A 595 -11.38 -41.36 -29.41
CA VAL A 595 -10.56 -42.41 -30.04
C VAL A 595 -9.17 -41.89 -30.34
N SER A 596 -8.17 -42.73 -30.07
CA SER A 596 -6.83 -42.59 -30.62
C SER A 596 -6.49 -43.82 -31.45
N ARG A 597 -6.04 -43.60 -32.67
CA ARG A 597 -5.37 -44.61 -33.50
C ARG A 597 -3.88 -44.56 -33.20
N ASP A 598 -3.32 -45.68 -32.76
CA ASP A 598 -1.88 -45.81 -32.62
C ASP A 598 -1.24 -45.80 -34.01
N ALA A 599 -0.16 -45.04 -34.14
CA ALA A 599 0.61 -44.97 -35.36
C ALA A 599 1.94 -45.71 -35.17
N ASN A 600 2.35 -46.49 -36.17
CA ASN A 600 3.69 -47.04 -36.22
C ASN A 600 4.72 -45.89 -36.33
N ARG A 601 6.02 -46.15 -36.06
CA ARG A 601 7.11 -45.14 -35.98
C ARG A 601 7.24 -44.16 -37.17
N VAL A 602 6.52 -44.38 -38.27
CA VAL A 602 6.58 -43.62 -39.53
C VAL A 602 5.28 -42.85 -39.82
N GLU A 603 4.20 -43.07 -39.06
CA GLU A 603 2.91 -42.38 -39.21
C GLU A 603 2.64 -41.47 -38.00
N SER A 604 1.82 -40.42 -38.18
CA SER A 604 1.36 -39.59 -37.07
C SER A 604 0.13 -40.20 -36.40
N ALA A 605 0.15 -40.32 -35.07
CA ALA A 605 -1.02 -40.72 -34.31
C ALA A 605 -2.20 -39.78 -34.61
N SER A 606 -3.38 -40.36 -34.81
CA SER A 606 -4.59 -39.59 -35.12
C SER A 606 -5.61 -39.81 -34.02
N SER A 607 -6.24 -38.74 -33.56
CA SER A 607 -7.28 -38.79 -32.55
C SER A 607 -8.53 -38.06 -33.02
N GLY A 608 -9.69 -38.53 -32.57
CA GLY A 608 -10.97 -37.92 -32.87
C GLY A 608 -11.86 -37.89 -31.63
N LEU A 609 -12.62 -36.81 -31.49
CA LEU A 609 -13.68 -36.65 -30.52
C LEU A 609 -15.01 -36.54 -31.26
N TYR A 610 -15.95 -37.43 -30.97
CA TYR A 610 -17.27 -37.47 -31.58
C TYR A 610 -18.37 -37.29 -30.55
N LEU A 611 -19.45 -36.66 -30.98
CA LEU A 611 -20.75 -36.73 -30.31
C LEU A 611 -21.67 -37.58 -31.16
N LEU A 612 -22.13 -38.68 -30.57
CA LEU A 612 -23.01 -39.66 -31.18
C LEU A 612 -24.39 -39.54 -30.55
N GLN A 613 -25.42 -39.49 -31.39
CA GLN A 613 -26.80 -39.70 -30.96
C GLN A 613 -27.24 -41.06 -31.48
N LEU A 614 -27.55 -41.99 -30.57
CA LEU A 614 -28.10 -43.27 -30.97
C LEU A 614 -29.55 -43.06 -31.45
N SER A 615 -29.83 -43.54 -32.67
CA SER A 615 -31.10 -43.28 -33.37
C SER A 615 -32.29 -43.96 -32.68
N ARG A 616 -33.47 -43.34 -32.76
CA ARG A 616 -34.76 -43.88 -32.30
C ARG A 616 -35.21 -45.15 -33.06
N ASN A 617 -34.53 -45.51 -34.15
CA ASN A 617 -34.87 -46.64 -35.00
C ASN A 617 -33.66 -47.57 -35.17
N SER A 618 -33.78 -48.83 -34.70
CA SER A 618 -32.66 -49.78 -34.52
C SER A 618 -31.94 -50.18 -35.82
N THR A 619 -32.45 -49.81 -36.99
CA THR A 619 -31.88 -50.14 -38.30
C THR A 619 -31.18 -48.96 -38.97
N SER A 620 -31.25 -47.76 -38.40
CA SER A 620 -30.58 -46.57 -38.95
C SER A 620 -29.20 -46.37 -38.31
N ALA A 621 -28.18 -46.15 -39.15
CA ALA A 621 -26.82 -45.91 -38.67
C ALA A 621 -26.79 -44.69 -37.72
N PRO A 622 -26.08 -44.77 -36.57
CA PRO A 622 -25.93 -43.64 -35.67
C PRO A 622 -25.23 -42.47 -36.39
N VAL A 623 -25.72 -41.25 -36.18
CA VAL A 623 -25.06 -40.05 -36.75
C VAL A 623 -24.01 -39.57 -35.76
N GLY A 624 -22.74 -39.78 -36.10
CA GLY A 624 -21.60 -39.26 -35.34
C GLY A 624 -21.17 -37.91 -35.87
N THR A 625 -21.17 -36.88 -35.03
CA THR A 625 -20.60 -35.56 -35.34
C THR A 625 -19.17 -35.51 -34.84
N LEU A 626 -18.19 -35.38 -35.73
CA LEU A 626 -16.81 -35.10 -35.34
C LEU A 626 -16.72 -33.68 -34.78
N VAL A 627 -16.38 -33.56 -33.50
CA VAL A 627 -16.27 -32.30 -32.79
C VAL A 627 -14.85 -31.73 -32.87
N SER A 628 -13.84 -32.61 -32.86
CA SER A 628 -12.43 -32.20 -32.94
C SER A 628 -11.54 -33.36 -33.35
N GLY A 629 -10.44 -33.07 -34.04
CA GLY A 629 -9.44 -34.04 -34.48
C GLY A 629 -9.71 -34.63 -35.88
N SER A 630 -9.16 -35.81 -36.13
CA SER A 630 -9.25 -36.53 -37.40
C SER A 630 -10.41 -37.53 -37.39
N ASP A 631 -11.07 -37.65 -38.54
CA ASP A 631 -12.20 -38.55 -38.76
C ASP A 631 -11.74 -40.01 -38.92
N VAL A 632 -11.37 -40.65 -37.81
CA VAL A 632 -10.83 -42.02 -37.74
C VAL A 632 -11.87 -43.13 -37.54
N LEU A 633 -13.12 -42.84 -37.16
CA LEU A 633 -14.17 -43.83 -36.92
C LEU A 633 -15.47 -43.55 -37.69
N ARG A 634 -16.18 -44.64 -38.04
CA ARG A 634 -17.58 -44.65 -38.46
C ARG A 634 -18.39 -45.48 -37.47
N PHE A 635 -19.65 -45.11 -37.29
CA PHE A 635 -20.56 -45.76 -36.37
C PHE A 635 -21.64 -46.49 -37.16
N ALA A 636 -21.92 -47.73 -36.78
CA ALA A 636 -22.93 -48.57 -37.40
C ALA A 636 -23.70 -49.34 -36.33
N VAL A 637 -24.78 -50.01 -36.73
CA VAL A 637 -25.47 -51.00 -35.90
C VAL A 637 -25.13 -52.38 -36.46
N SER A 638 -24.64 -53.28 -35.61
CA SER A 638 -24.30 -54.65 -35.98
C SER A 638 -25.57 -55.48 -36.23
N PRO A 639 -25.47 -56.66 -36.88
CA PRO A 639 -26.62 -57.56 -37.06
C PRO A 639 -27.28 -58.03 -35.76
N ARG A 640 -26.62 -57.84 -34.61
CA ARG A 640 -27.14 -58.15 -33.27
C ARG A 640 -27.83 -56.95 -32.59
N ASN A 641 -28.06 -55.86 -33.32
CA ASN A 641 -28.56 -54.57 -32.80
C ASN A 641 -27.62 -53.90 -31.78
N MET A 642 -26.31 -54.12 -31.90
CA MET A 642 -25.31 -53.51 -31.03
C MET A 642 -24.58 -52.38 -31.75
N LEU A 643 -24.04 -51.40 -31.01
CA LEU A 643 -23.20 -50.35 -31.57
C LEU A 643 -21.91 -50.97 -32.10
N GLU A 644 -21.68 -50.81 -33.40
CA GLU A 644 -20.47 -51.25 -34.08
C GLU A 644 -19.59 -50.04 -34.40
N LEU A 645 -18.32 -50.12 -34.02
CA LEU A 645 -17.27 -49.19 -34.44
C LEU A 645 -16.59 -49.71 -35.69
N ARG A 646 -16.45 -48.87 -36.70
CA ARG A 646 -15.73 -49.21 -37.93
C ARG A 646 -14.57 -48.25 -38.11
N ALA A 647 -13.36 -48.79 -38.15
CA ALA A 647 -12.17 -48.00 -38.41
C ALA A 647 -12.21 -47.48 -39.85
N THR A 648 -11.98 -46.19 -40.04
CA THR A 648 -11.84 -45.61 -41.39
C THR A 648 -10.46 -45.88 -41.99
N VAL A 649 -9.47 -46.18 -41.14
CA VAL A 649 -8.09 -46.50 -41.49
C VAL A 649 -7.62 -47.67 -40.63
N HIS A 650 -6.91 -48.65 -41.20
CA HIS A 650 -6.45 -49.84 -40.48
C HIS A 650 -5.44 -49.52 -39.37
N GLY A 651 -5.56 -50.21 -38.23
CA GLY A 651 -4.59 -50.17 -37.12
C GLY A 651 -5.24 -50.37 -35.76
N ALA A 652 -4.42 -50.31 -34.71
CA ALA A 652 -4.87 -50.39 -33.33
C ALA A 652 -5.57 -49.09 -32.90
N HIS A 653 -6.78 -49.23 -32.36
CA HIS A 653 -7.59 -48.12 -31.85
C HIS A 653 -7.87 -48.32 -30.38
N HIS A 654 -7.69 -47.26 -29.60
CA HIS A 654 -8.15 -47.16 -28.23
C HIS A 654 -9.33 -46.20 -28.20
N VAL A 655 -10.47 -46.67 -27.71
CA VAL A 655 -11.71 -45.90 -27.68
C VAL A 655 -12.24 -45.84 -26.25
N VAL A 656 -12.65 -44.65 -25.85
CA VAL A 656 -13.35 -44.36 -24.60
C VAL A 656 -14.69 -43.75 -24.94
N MET A 657 -15.77 -44.33 -24.43
CA MET A 657 -17.13 -43.83 -24.62
C MET A 657 -17.73 -43.42 -23.28
N ILE A 658 -18.43 -42.29 -23.29
CA ILE A 658 -19.16 -41.78 -22.13
C ILE A 658 -20.60 -41.52 -22.55
N GLY A 659 -21.53 -42.32 -22.03
CA GLY A 659 -22.97 -42.15 -22.22
C GLY A 659 -23.59 -41.30 -21.12
N ASN A 660 -24.62 -40.52 -21.44
CA ASN A 660 -25.40 -39.77 -20.46
C ASN A 660 -26.32 -40.64 -19.57
N ARG A 661 -26.36 -41.95 -19.82
CA ARG A 661 -26.97 -43.01 -19.00
C ARG A 661 -26.13 -44.29 -19.11
N PRO A 662 -26.29 -45.25 -18.20
CA PRO A 662 -25.60 -46.54 -18.27
C PRO A 662 -25.81 -47.23 -19.63
N PHE A 663 -24.78 -47.93 -20.11
CA PHE A 663 -24.88 -48.77 -21.30
C PHE A 663 -25.56 -50.09 -20.93
N GLU A 664 -26.62 -50.45 -21.66
CA GLU A 664 -27.23 -51.78 -21.59
C GLU A 664 -26.45 -52.71 -22.52
N THR A 665 -26.05 -53.87 -22.03
CA THR A 665 -25.27 -54.88 -22.79
C THR A 665 -26.07 -56.15 -23.01
#